data_AF-A0A314XFP2-F1
#
_entry.id   AF-A0A314XFP2-F1
#
_cell.length_a   1.000
_cell.length_b   1.000
_cell.length_c   1.000
_cell.angle_alpha   90.00
_cell.angle_beta   90.00
_cell.angle_gamma   90.00
#
_symmetry.space_group_name_H-M   'P 1'
#
loop_
_entity.id
_entity.type
_entity.pdbx_description
1 polymer ?
#
loop_
_entity_poly.entity_id
_entity_poly.type
_entity_poly.pdbx_seq_one_letter_code
_entity_poly.pdbx_strand_id
1 'polypeptide(L)'
;MLALSELHDQIPPFPRDVAMKIIEEELGSPAESLFSYISGEPEAAASFGQVYRGRTLDGFNVAIKVQRPNMRHIVVRDIYILRLGLGILQKIAKRKGDLRLYADELGKGLVGELDYTLEASNSSKFLEAHSSFPFMFVPKIFQQLSRKRVLTMEWIVGESPTDLLSVSAGSSIDNGSTYSERQRLDAKRRLLDLVKKGVEACLVQLLETGLLHADPHPGNLRYTSSGQIGFLDFGLLCQMEKKHQFAMLASIVHIVNGDWASLVNSLTEMDVVRPGTNIRRVTMDLEYELGEVEFRDGIPDVKFSRVLGKIWSIAFKYHFRMPPYYSLVLRSLASFEGLAVAADKNFKTFEAAYPYVVRKLLTENSAATRKILHSVVFNKKKEFQWQRLALFLKVGATRKGLHGMIASKADSSLGYLPLRDSGAVDVANLVLRLLPSKDGVVLRRLLMTADGASLVQAMVSKEAKFFRQQFCSVIADILYQWMFAAFGRGITTTQYGSDLRLASAHDNRDLEPSSRTPIYDYRTIFRDRRLKVIFSNGAGAFSGFTRLCKGLAVVLIGGHIVVQFLPQAVNYLALIPARTIPFVWNLLTAGYIEQSVYGVVVSTLGLLFIGKLLEPVWGSREFLKFIFIVNFLTSICTFITAIALYYITMNENYLYLPLSGFHGVLSGFLVGIKQIIPDQELPLLKIKSKWLPSLSLLLSIAISFWTAQSATYLPILIFGTYLSWIYLRYWQRKPETKLKGDPSDDFAFSTFFPEFLRPVIDPVASIFHRMLCGRFDASSESQGYTLGGTTLPGSDPIEASRRRERGARALEERLAAERLGAAQGTEESGRDATESV
;
A
#
# COMPACT_ATOMS: atom_id res chain seq x y z
N MET A 1 -37.94 -24.24 5.39
CA MET A 1 -37.17 -24.21 6.65
C MET A 1 -38.06 -24.01 7.88
N LEU A 2 -39.08 -23.14 7.85
CA LEU A 2 -40.03 -22.98 8.97
C LEU A 2 -40.71 -24.29 9.42
N ALA A 3 -41.16 -25.13 8.49
CA ALA A 3 -41.79 -26.43 8.80
C ALA A 3 -40.85 -27.51 9.38
N LEU A 4 -39.51 -27.32 9.33
CA LEU A 4 -38.55 -28.22 9.99
C LEU A 4 -38.14 -27.72 11.39
N SER A 5 -38.28 -26.42 11.64
CA SER A 5 -37.98 -25.82 12.95
C SER A 5 -39.00 -26.26 14.01
N GLU A 6 -40.28 -26.40 13.65
CA GLU A 6 -41.33 -26.94 14.53
C GLU A 6 -41.12 -28.42 14.90
N LEU A 7 -40.40 -29.19 14.08
CA LEU A 7 -40.12 -30.60 14.36
C LEU A 7 -38.96 -30.78 15.36
N HIS A 8 -38.14 -29.75 15.57
CA HIS A 8 -37.00 -29.80 16.48
C HIS A 8 -37.36 -29.53 17.95
N ASP A 9 -38.48 -28.84 18.22
CA ASP A 9 -38.71 -28.27 19.57
C ASP A 9 -39.62 -29.09 20.49
N GLN A 10 -40.25 -30.19 20.06
CA GLN A 10 -41.12 -30.99 20.95
C GLN A 10 -41.10 -32.51 20.67
N ILE A 11 -39.95 -33.17 20.81
CA ILE A 11 -39.91 -34.64 20.85
C ILE A 11 -40.04 -35.09 22.32
N PRO A 12 -41.04 -35.93 22.68
CA PRO A 12 -41.23 -36.34 24.06
C PRO A 12 -39.98 -37.09 24.60
N PRO A 13 -39.61 -36.84 25.88
CA PRO A 13 -38.52 -37.57 26.52
C PRO A 13 -38.91 -39.05 26.70
N PHE A 14 -37.90 -39.92 26.74
CA PHE A 14 -38.10 -41.33 27.07
C PHE A 14 -37.90 -41.55 28.59
N PRO A 15 -38.46 -42.64 29.16
CA PRO A 15 -38.47 -42.85 30.62
C PRO A 15 -37.07 -42.78 31.24
N ARG A 16 -36.98 -42.12 32.40
CA ARG A 16 -35.73 -41.94 33.15
C ARG A 16 -35.03 -43.26 33.44
N ASP A 17 -35.77 -44.28 33.86
CA ASP A 17 -35.21 -45.58 34.24
C ASP A 17 -34.44 -46.22 33.08
N VAL A 18 -34.93 -46.04 31.85
CA VAL A 18 -34.25 -46.50 30.64
C VAL A 18 -32.97 -45.69 30.40
N ALA A 19 -32.98 -44.38 30.64
CA ALA A 19 -31.80 -43.54 30.48
C ALA A 19 -30.71 -43.89 31.51
N MET A 20 -31.08 -44.08 32.78
CA MET A 20 -30.14 -44.48 33.83
C MET A 20 -29.53 -45.84 33.53
N LYS A 21 -30.35 -46.80 33.09
CA LYS A 21 -29.86 -48.11 32.66
C LYS A 21 -28.85 -48.02 31.51
N ILE A 22 -29.09 -47.16 30.52
CA ILE A 22 -28.13 -46.93 29.41
C ILE A 22 -26.81 -46.33 29.94
N ILE A 23 -26.88 -45.40 30.90
CA ILE A 23 -25.70 -44.83 31.55
C ILE A 23 -24.88 -45.93 32.24
N GLU A 24 -25.53 -46.77 33.05
CA GLU A 24 -24.89 -47.84 33.80
C GLU A 24 -24.31 -48.93 32.88
N GLU A 25 -25.03 -49.32 31.83
CA GLU A 25 -24.57 -50.29 30.82
C GLU A 25 -23.32 -49.81 30.08
N GLU A 26 -23.28 -48.53 29.67
CA GLU A 26 -22.15 -47.99 28.92
C GLU A 26 -20.93 -47.72 29.81
N LEU A 27 -21.15 -47.22 31.02
CA LEU A 27 -20.07 -46.81 31.92
C LEU A 27 -19.59 -47.95 32.85
N GLY A 28 -20.36 -49.04 32.97
CA GLY A 28 -19.99 -50.24 33.71
C GLY A 28 -20.14 -50.15 35.22
N SER A 29 -20.73 -49.07 35.73
CA SER A 29 -20.92 -48.81 37.17
C SER A 29 -22.28 -48.14 37.42
N PRO A 30 -22.86 -48.29 38.63
CA PRO A 30 -24.09 -47.59 39.01
C PRO A 30 -23.97 -46.06 38.84
N ALA A 31 -25.02 -45.39 38.36
CA ALA A 31 -24.95 -43.95 38.07
C ALA A 31 -24.58 -43.11 39.31
N GLU A 32 -25.05 -43.54 40.48
CA GLU A 32 -24.79 -42.93 41.80
C GLU A 32 -23.31 -43.02 42.22
N SER A 33 -22.57 -44.01 41.71
CA SER A 33 -21.13 -44.15 41.95
C SER A 33 -20.26 -43.27 41.04
N LEU A 34 -20.86 -42.68 40.01
CA LEU A 34 -20.18 -41.85 39.01
C LEU A 34 -20.55 -40.37 39.15
N PHE A 35 -21.78 -40.09 39.59
CA PHE A 35 -22.33 -38.75 39.71
C PHE A 35 -22.91 -38.52 41.11
N SER A 36 -22.55 -37.39 41.73
CA SER A 36 -23.12 -36.96 43.01
C SER A 36 -24.56 -36.44 42.87
N TYR A 37 -24.96 -36.07 41.65
CA TYR A 37 -26.31 -35.60 41.34
C TYR A 37 -26.63 -35.81 39.86
N ILE A 38 -27.87 -36.20 39.54
CA ILE A 38 -28.45 -36.19 38.19
C ILE A 38 -29.91 -35.71 38.29
N SER A 39 -30.28 -34.69 37.50
CA SER A 39 -31.61 -34.07 37.48
C SER A 39 -32.72 -35.08 37.26
N GLY A 40 -33.84 -34.96 37.98
CA GLY A 40 -35.00 -35.86 37.92
C GLY A 40 -35.59 -36.02 36.52
N GLU A 41 -35.79 -34.89 35.86
CA GLU A 41 -36.23 -34.79 34.47
C GLU A 41 -35.06 -34.41 33.54
N PRO A 42 -35.13 -34.75 32.24
CA PRO A 42 -34.18 -34.26 31.26
C PRO A 42 -34.37 -32.75 31.04
N GLU A 43 -33.26 -32.03 30.91
CA GLU A 43 -33.26 -30.59 30.63
C GLU A 43 -33.60 -30.29 29.17
N ALA A 44 -33.24 -31.20 28.27
CA ALA A 44 -33.53 -31.08 26.85
C ALA A 44 -33.72 -32.46 26.21
N ALA A 45 -34.63 -32.55 25.26
CA ALA A 45 -34.81 -33.72 24.40
C ALA A 45 -34.45 -33.34 22.95
N ALA A 46 -33.63 -34.16 22.31
CA ALA A 46 -33.17 -33.97 20.94
C ALA A 46 -33.60 -35.18 20.07
N SER A 47 -33.26 -35.10 18.78
CA SER A 47 -33.55 -36.11 17.76
C SER A 47 -33.03 -37.51 18.14
N PHE A 48 -31.76 -37.62 18.54
CA PHE A 48 -31.14 -38.92 18.86
C PHE A 48 -30.99 -39.23 20.34
N GLY A 49 -31.33 -38.31 21.25
CA GLY A 49 -31.09 -38.47 22.68
C GLY A 49 -31.78 -37.44 23.55
N GLN A 50 -31.53 -37.50 24.86
CA GLN A 50 -31.95 -36.49 25.82
C GLN A 50 -30.79 -36.15 26.76
N VAL A 51 -30.80 -34.94 27.32
CA VAL A 51 -29.71 -34.39 28.12
C VAL A 51 -30.17 -34.21 29.56
N TYR A 52 -29.39 -34.75 30.50
CA TYR A 52 -29.57 -34.54 31.93
C TYR A 52 -28.53 -33.57 32.47
N ARG A 53 -28.92 -32.76 33.46
CA ARG A 53 -27.96 -32.00 34.24
C ARG A 53 -27.43 -32.88 35.36
N GLY A 54 -26.12 -32.93 35.53
CA GLY A 54 -25.50 -33.71 36.58
C GLY A 54 -24.37 -32.97 37.29
N ARG A 55 -23.84 -33.62 38.33
CA ARG A 55 -22.62 -33.23 39.02
C ARG A 55 -21.73 -34.46 39.22
N THR A 56 -20.46 -34.37 38.86
CA THR A 56 -19.50 -35.46 39.10
C THR A 56 -19.20 -35.59 40.60
N LEU A 57 -18.55 -36.69 41.01
CA LEU A 57 -18.08 -36.84 42.40
C LEU A 57 -17.08 -35.76 42.80
N ASP A 58 -16.26 -35.30 41.84
CA ASP A 58 -15.28 -34.22 42.04
C ASP A 58 -15.92 -32.81 42.07
N GLY A 59 -17.26 -32.71 41.99
CA GLY A 59 -18.00 -31.46 42.12
C GLY A 59 -18.20 -30.65 40.82
N PHE A 60 -17.78 -31.16 39.65
CA PHE A 60 -18.00 -30.47 38.38
C PHE A 60 -19.44 -30.61 37.90
N ASN A 61 -20.07 -29.50 37.49
CA ASN A 61 -21.39 -29.54 36.86
C ASN A 61 -21.25 -30.00 35.40
N VAL A 62 -22.08 -30.96 34.98
CA VAL A 62 -21.98 -31.61 33.67
C VAL A 62 -23.34 -31.72 32.98
N ALA A 63 -23.31 -31.75 31.66
CA ALA A 63 -24.40 -32.19 30.79
C ALA A 63 -24.14 -33.65 30.39
N ILE A 64 -25.12 -34.53 30.63
CA ILE A 64 -25.06 -35.96 30.33
C ILE A 64 -26.07 -36.24 29.21
N LYS A 65 -25.58 -36.34 27.97
CA LYS A 65 -26.40 -36.65 26.78
C LYS A 65 -26.49 -38.17 26.64
N VAL A 66 -27.71 -38.70 26.69
CA VAL A 66 -28.00 -40.14 26.61
C VAL A 66 -28.76 -40.41 25.32
N GLN A 67 -28.27 -41.37 24.53
CA GLN A 67 -28.92 -41.78 23.28
C GLN A 67 -30.26 -42.48 23.55
N ARG A 68 -31.25 -42.25 22.68
CA ARG A 68 -32.54 -42.96 22.71
C ARG A 68 -32.32 -44.47 22.57
N PRO A 69 -33.10 -45.31 23.27
CA PRO A 69 -32.95 -46.76 23.18
C PRO A 69 -33.19 -47.25 21.74
N ASN A 70 -32.44 -48.28 21.33
CA ASN A 70 -32.58 -48.97 20.03
C ASN A 70 -32.41 -48.10 18.78
N MET A 71 -31.80 -46.92 18.89
CA MET A 71 -31.75 -45.96 17.79
C MET A 71 -30.95 -46.47 16.57
N ARG A 72 -29.89 -47.25 16.80
CA ARG A 72 -29.14 -47.91 15.73
C ARG A 72 -30.00 -48.81 14.86
N HIS A 73 -30.90 -49.59 15.46
CA HIS A 73 -31.79 -50.47 14.71
C HIS A 73 -32.80 -49.66 13.89
N ILE A 74 -33.37 -48.60 14.48
CA ILE A 74 -34.33 -47.72 13.82
C ILE A 74 -33.68 -47.05 12.60
N VAL A 75 -32.52 -46.42 12.78
CA VAL A 75 -31.79 -45.73 11.71
C VAL A 75 -31.44 -46.69 10.58
N VAL A 76 -30.86 -47.86 10.87
CA VAL A 76 -30.48 -48.86 9.84
C VAL A 76 -31.71 -49.36 9.08
N ARG A 77 -32.83 -49.61 9.77
CA ARG A 77 -34.08 -50.03 9.14
C ARG A 77 -34.62 -48.95 8.21
N ASP A 78 -34.63 -47.70 8.65
CA ASP A 78 -35.19 -46.59 7.88
C ASP A 78 -34.32 -46.30 6.62
N ILE A 79 -32.99 -46.39 6.75
CA ILE A 79 -32.06 -46.36 5.60
C ILE A 79 -32.34 -47.51 4.63
N TYR A 80 -32.58 -48.73 5.14
CA TYR A 80 -32.89 -49.88 4.31
C TYR A 80 -34.20 -49.68 3.53
N ILE A 81 -35.25 -49.16 4.18
CA ILE A 81 -36.52 -48.81 3.53
C ILE A 81 -36.31 -47.74 2.45
N LEU A 82 -35.55 -46.68 2.77
CA LEU A 82 -35.21 -45.63 1.80
C LEU A 82 -34.46 -46.19 0.59
N ARG A 83 -33.48 -47.07 0.82
CA ARG A 83 -32.71 -47.76 -0.22
C ARG A 83 -33.62 -48.58 -1.15
N LEU A 84 -34.59 -49.31 -0.59
CA LEU A 84 -35.59 -50.04 -1.38
C LEU A 84 -36.46 -49.10 -2.22
N GLY A 85 -36.97 -48.02 -1.62
CA GLY A 85 -37.79 -47.01 -2.30
C GLY A 85 -37.05 -46.33 -3.45
N LEU A 86 -35.81 -45.91 -3.24
CA LEU A 86 -34.96 -45.35 -4.28
C LEU A 86 -34.66 -46.37 -5.39
N GLY A 87 -34.51 -47.65 -5.04
CA GLY A 87 -34.36 -48.73 -6.01
C GLY A 87 -35.59 -48.94 -6.90
N ILE A 88 -36.81 -48.77 -6.36
CA ILE A 88 -38.07 -48.82 -7.14
C ILE A 88 -38.18 -47.57 -8.02
N LEU A 89 -37.94 -46.39 -7.44
CA LEU A 89 -38.00 -45.12 -8.16
C LEU A 89 -37.02 -45.09 -9.34
N GLN A 90 -35.82 -45.65 -9.18
CA GLN A 90 -34.84 -45.76 -10.26
C GLN A 90 -35.37 -46.56 -11.45
N LYS A 91 -36.05 -47.69 -11.18
CA LYS A 91 -36.66 -48.54 -12.22
C LYS A 91 -37.79 -47.79 -12.95
N ILE A 92 -38.63 -47.08 -12.21
CA ILE A 92 -39.77 -46.31 -12.78
C ILE A 92 -39.26 -45.13 -13.61
N ALA A 93 -38.28 -44.39 -13.10
CA ALA A 93 -37.76 -43.17 -13.72
C ALA A 93 -36.76 -43.43 -14.87
N LYS A 94 -36.43 -44.69 -15.18
CA LYS A 94 -35.44 -45.11 -16.21
C LYS A 94 -34.11 -44.32 -16.14
N ARG A 95 -33.70 -43.93 -14.93
CA ARG A 95 -32.51 -43.07 -14.72
C ARG A 95 -31.24 -43.94 -14.74
N LYS A 96 -30.20 -43.50 -15.46
CA LYS A 96 -28.93 -44.25 -15.61
C LYS A 96 -28.07 -44.33 -14.34
N GLY A 97 -28.25 -43.45 -13.36
CA GLY A 97 -27.48 -43.42 -12.11
C GLY A 97 -28.12 -44.24 -10.99
N ASP A 98 -27.32 -44.93 -10.18
CA ASP A 98 -27.79 -45.68 -9.01
C ASP A 98 -28.21 -44.73 -7.89
N LEU A 99 -29.54 -44.57 -7.72
CA LEU A 99 -30.11 -43.71 -6.69
C LEU A 99 -29.89 -44.28 -5.28
N ARG A 100 -29.60 -45.58 -5.15
CA ARG A 100 -29.37 -46.24 -3.85
C ARG A 100 -28.11 -45.72 -3.16
N LEU A 101 -27.14 -45.24 -3.94
CA LEU A 101 -25.92 -44.62 -3.42
C LEU A 101 -26.21 -43.41 -2.52
N TYR A 102 -27.30 -42.67 -2.77
CA TYR A 102 -27.70 -41.57 -1.89
C TYR A 102 -28.19 -42.08 -0.52
N ALA A 103 -28.93 -43.19 -0.48
CA ALA A 103 -29.34 -43.80 0.78
C ALA A 103 -28.14 -44.35 1.55
N ASP A 104 -27.14 -44.91 0.85
CA ASP A 104 -25.93 -45.43 1.48
C ASP A 104 -25.07 -44.30 2.09
N GLU A 105 -24.92 -43.16 1.39
CA GLU A 105 -24.21 -42.00 1.93
C GLU A 105 -24.96 -41.34 3.08
N LEU A 106 -26.28 -41.15 2.97
CA LEU A 106 -27.11 -40.67 4.09
C LEU A 106 -27.00 -41.61 5.28
N GLY A 107 -27.00 -42.91 5.03
CA GLY A 107 -26.93 -43.93 6.06
C GLY A 107 -25.61 -43.96 6.81
N LYS A 108 -24.48 -43.79 6.10
CA LYS A 108 -23.16 -43.62 6.74
C LYS A 108 -23.16 -42.41 7.67
N GLY A 109 -23.75 -41.28 7.24
CA GLY A 109 -23.87 -40.07 8.05
C GLY A 109 -24.66 -40.30 9.34
N LEU A 110 -25.90 -40.80 9.21
CA LEU A 110 -26.79 -41.02 10.35
C LEU A 110 -26.25 -42.06 11.34
N VAL A 111 -25.61 -43.13 10.86
CA VAL A 111 -24.98 -44.13 11.74
C VAL A 111 -23.76 -43.54 12.45
N GLY A 112 -23.02 -42.64 11.79
CA GLY A 112 -21.92 -41.90 12.41
C GLY A 112 -22.37 -41.01 13.56
N GLU A 113 -23.51 -40.34 13.44
CA GLU A 113 -24.10 -39.51 14.50
C GLU A 113 -24.53 -40.31 15.75
N LEU A 114 -24.69 -41.64 15.63
CA LEU A 114 -25.01 -42.51 16.75
C LEU A 114 -23.80 -42.91 17.60
N ASP A 115 -22.57 -42.57 17.18
CA ASP A 115 -21.37 -42.82 17.96
C ASP A 115 -20.88 -41.53 18.63
N TYR A 116 -21.30 -41.31 19.87
CA TYR A 116 -20.93 -40.12 20.64
C TYR A 116 -19.42 -40.03 20.94
N THR A 117 -18.64 -41.09 20.73
CA THR A 117 -17.17 -40.99 20.84
C THR A 117 -16.57 -40.14 19.72
N LEU A 118 -17.22 -40.10 18.54
CA LEU A 118 -16.84 -39.22 17.45
C LEU A 118 -17.14 -37.76 17.79
N GLU A 119 -18.31 -37.47 18.36
CA GLU A 119 -18.69 -36.14 18.85
C GLU A 119 -17.74 -35.65 19.95
N ALA A 120 -17.41 -36.51 20.92
CA ALA A 120 -16.41 -36.24 21.97
C ALA A 120 -15.02 -35.89 21.40
N SER A 121 -14.56 -36.65 20.40
CA SER A 121 -13.29 -36.41 19.71
C SER A 121 -13.32 -35.10 18.94
N ASN A 122 -14.42 -34.82 18.23
CA ASN A 122 -14.63 -33.59 17.48
C ASN A 122 -14.63 -32.37 18.41
N SER A 123 -15.34 -32.43 19.54
CA SER A 123 -15.35 -31.37 20.55
C SER A 123 -13.94 -31.08 21.07
N SER A 124 -13.16 -32.12 21.36
CA SER A 124 -11.77 -31.98 21.83
C SER A 124 -10.87 -31.34 20.77
N LYS A 125 -10.99 -31.75 19.50
CA LYS A 125 -10.27 -31.13 18.37
C LYS A 125 -10.67 -29.66 18.19
N PHE A 126 -11.97 -29.36 18.34
CA PHE A 126 -12.48 -28.01 18.19
C PHE A 126 -12.00 -27.10 19.32
N LEU A 127 -11.96 -27.60 20.56
CA LEU A 127 -11.38 -26.90 21.72
C LEU A 127 -9.90 -26.58 21.48
N GLU A 128 -9.11 -27.56 21.06
CA GLU A 128 -7.68 -27.38 20.79
C GLU A 128 -7.44 -26.31 19.72
N ALA A 129 -8.11 -26.45 18.56
CA ALA A 129 -7.97 -25.55 17.42
C ALA A 129 -8.37 -24.10 17.72
N HIS A 130 -9.30 -23.87 18.67
CA HIS A 130 -9.83 -22.54 18.98
C HIS A 130 -9.41 -21.99 20.34
N SER A 131 -8.52 -22.69 21.06
CA SER A 131 -8.04 -22.30 22.41
C SER A 131 -7.41 -20.89 22.47
N SER A 132 -6.86 -20.39 21.37
CA SER A 132 -6.29 -19.04 21.27
C SER A 132 -7.34 -17.92 21.21
N PHE A 133 -8.64 -18.25 21.09
CA PHE A 133 -9.72 -17.29 20.90
C PHE A 133 -10.65 -17.28 22.13
N PRO A 134 -10.36 -16.46 23.17
CA PRO A 134 -11.06 -16.52 24.45
C PRO A 134 -12.54 -16.13 24.38
N PHE A 135 -13.01 -15.54 23.29
CA PHE A 135 -14.43 -15.24 23.10
C PHE A 135 -15.25 -16.47 22.67
N MET A 136 -14.60 -17.55 22.21
CA MET A 136 -15.23 -18.83 21.88
C MET A 136 -15.08 -19.77 23.09
N PHE A 137 -16.19 -20.36 23.52
CA PHE A 137 -16.21 -21.29 24.64
C PHE A 137 -16.64 -22.68 24.17
N VAL A 138 -15.86 -23.69 24.54
CA VAL A 138 -16.05 -25.09 24.15
C VAL A 138 -16.01 -25.91 25.45
N PRO A 139 -17.06 -26.68 25.76
CA PRO A 139 -17.14 -27.39 27.03
C PRO A 139 -16.11 -28.50 27.08
N LYS A 140 -15.49 -28.73 28.24
CA LYS A 140 -14.57 -29.86 28.41
C LYS A 140 -15.33 -31.18 28.36
N ILE A 141 -14.82 -32.14 27.61
CA ILE A 141 -15.36 -33.51 27.58
C ILE A 141 -14.78 -34.35 28.70
N PHE A 142 -15.64 -35.04 29.45
CA PHE A 142 -15.25 -36.01 30.46
C PHE A 142 -15.12 -37.38 29.80
N GLN A 143 -13.95 -37.65 29.21
CA GLN A 143 -13.69 -38.87 28.42
C GLN A 143 -13.93 -40.16 29.21
N GLN A 144 -13.65 -40.16 30.51
CA GLN A 144 -13.90 -41.31 31.38
C GLN A 144 -15.39 -41.60 31.57
N LEU A 145 -16.24 -40.58 31.41
CA LEU A 145 -17.70 -40.63 31.55
C LEU A 145 -18.40 -40.55 30.19
N SER A 146 -17.70 -40.85 29.09
CA SER A 146 -18.23 -40.78 27.73
C SER A 146 -17.94 -42.06 26.95
N ARG A 147 -18.95 -42.61 26.28
CA ARG A 147 -18.94 -43.84 25.48
C ARG A 147 -19.84 -43.67 24.25
N LYS A 148 -20.25 -44.76 23.60
CA LYS A 148 -20.96 -44.69 22.31
C LYS A 148 -22.36 -44.10 22.45
N ARG A 149 -23.06 -44.44 23.54
CA ARG A 149 -24.44 -43.99 23.79
C ARG A 149 -24.57 -42.89 24.85
N VAL A 150 -23.47 -42.49 25.49
CA VAL A 150 -23.45 -41.51 26.57
C VAL A 150 -22.32 -40.52 26.35
N LEU A 151 -22.62 -39.22 26.34
CA LEU A 151 -21.63 -38.14 26.25
C LEU A 151 -21.75 -37.24 27.47
N THR A 152 -20.66 -37.11 28.22
CA THR A 152 -20.60 -36.24 29.39
C THR A 152 -19.65 -35.07 29.12
N MET A 153 -20.17 -33.85 29.23
CA MET A 153 -19.42 -32.62 28.99
C MET A 153 -19.71 -31.57 30.06
N GLU A 154 -18.85 -30.56 30.16
CA GLU A 154 -19.03 -29.42 31.06
C GLU A 154 -20.38 -28.71 30.84
N TRP A 155 -21.08 -28.41 31.93
CA TRP A 155 -22.35 -27.69 31.86
C TRP A 155 -22.13 -26.21 31.53
N ILE A 156 -22.67 -25.76 30.39
CA ILE A 156 -22.60 -24.35 29.97
C ILE A 156 -23.81 -23.59 30.53
N VAL A 157 -23.54 -22.57 31.34
CA VAL A 157 -24.55 -21.60 31.76
C VAL A 157 -24.57 -20.44 30.77
N GLY A 158 -25.68 -20.26 30.07
CA GLY A 158 -25.86 -19.17 29.12
C GLY A 158 -27.26 -19.10 28.54
N GLU A 159 -27.58 -17.98 27.92
CA GLU A 159 -28.88 -17.73 27.28
C GLU A 159 -28.86 -18.25 25.84
N SER A 160 -29.97 -18.81 25.35
CA SER A 160 -30.07 -19.17 23.95
C SER A 160 -30.30 -17.92 23.07
N PRO A 161 -29.82 -17.89 21.82
CA PRO A 161 -30.13 -16.79 20.92
C PRO A 161 -31.62 -16.61 20.67
N THR A 162 -32.39 -17.71 20.69
CA THR A 162 -33.86 -17.69 20.53
C THR A 162 -34.55 -17.00 21.71
N ASP A 163 -34.09 -17.24 22.94
CA ASP A 163 -34.61 -16.57 24.14
C ASP A 163 -34.26 -15.07 24.12
N LEU A 164 -33.03 -14.74 23.74
CA LEU A 164 -32.62 -13.33 23.60
C LEU A 164 -33.44 -12.61 22.53
N LEU A 165 -33.75 -13.30 21.43
CA LEU A 165 -34.62 -12.79 20.37
C LEU A 165 -36.04 -12.54 20.88
N SER A 166 -36.66 -13.50 21.57
CA SER A 166 -38.04 -13.38 22.07
C SER A 166 -38.17 -12.23 23.09
N VAL A 167 -37.22 -12.13 24.04
CA VAL A 167 -37.15 -11.04 25.01
C VAL A 167 -36.96 -9.69 24.30
N SER A 168 -36.07 -9.60 23.31
CA SER A 168 -35.82 -8.34 22.59
C SER A 168 -37.02 -7.87 21.76
N ALA A 169 -37.72 -8.81 21.11
CA ALA A 169 -38.91 -8.55 20.29
C ALA A 169 -40.12 -8.14 21.14
N GLY A 170 -40.12 -8.43 22.43
CA GLY A 170 -41.25 -8.20 23.33
C GLY A 170 -42.35 -9.24 23.17
N SER A 171 -42.02 -10.41 22.60
CA SER A 171 -42.93 -11.56 22.57
C SER A 171 -43.13 -12.06 24.00
N SER A 172 -44.38 -12.08 24.46
CA SER A 172 -44.75 -12.51 25.80
C SER A 172 -44.37 -13.97 26.05
N ILE A 173 -43.85 -14.26 27.25
CA ILE A 173 -43.95 -15.61 27.84
C ILE A 173 -45.45 -15.91 28.03
N ASP A 174 -45.84 -17.18 27.96
CA ASP A 174 -47.18 -17.74 28.26
C ASP A 174 -47.85 -17.26 29.58
N ASN A 175 -47.21 -16.41 30.38
CA ASN A 175 -47.69 -15.91 31.67
C ASN A 175 -47.69 -14.36 31.75
N GLY A 176 -48.33 -13.65 30.84
CA GLY A 176 -48.88 -12.28 31.04
C GLY A 176 -47.96 -11.12 31.50
N SER A 177 -46.68 -11.34 31.77
CA SER A 177 -45.75 -10.33 32.29
C SER A 177 -44.99 -9.66 31.15
N THR A 178 -45.29 -8.38 30.90
CA THR A 178 -44.57 -7.56 29.93
C THR A 178 -43.13 -7.29 30.42
N TYR A 179 -42.13 -7.64 29.60
CA TYR A 179 -40.74 -7.30 29.90
C TYR A 179 -40.53 -5.80 30.02
N SER A 180 -39.77 -5.36 31.03
CA SER A 180 -39.39 -3.96 31.18
C SER A 180 -38.56 -3.49 29.97
N GLU A 181 -38.71 -2.22 29.57
CA GLU A 181 -37.93 -1.62 28.48
C GLU A 181 -36.41 -1.80 28.67
N ARG A 182 -35.92 -1.74 29.92
CA ARG A 182 -34.51 -1.98 30.24
C ARG A 182 -34.08 -3.42 29.91
N GLN A 183 -34.89 -4.41 30.29
CA GLN A 183 -34.60 -5.83 30.02
C GLN A 183 -34.57 -6.12 28.51
N ARG A 184 -35.50 -5.53 27.75
CA ARG A 184 -35.55 -5.66 26.29
C ARG A 184 -34.30 -5.06 25.64
N LEU A 185 -33.88 -3.88 26.09
CA LEU A 185 -32.69 -3.20 25.57
C LEU A 185 -31.42 -4.01 25.89
N ASP A 186 -31.31 -4.57 27.10
CA ASP A 186 -30.15 -5.36 27.50
C ASP A 186 -30.09 -6.74 26.81
N ALA A 187 -31.24 -7.39 26.59
CA ALA A 187 -31.32 -8.60 25.77
C ALA A 187 -30.90 -8.30 24.31
N LYS A 188 -31.39 -7.19 23.73
CA LYS A 188 -30.99 -6.76 22.38
C LYS A 188 -29.49 -6.49 22.29
N ARG A 189 -28.89 -5.82 23.28
CA ARG A 189 -27.42 -5.58 23.31
C ARG A 189 -26.63 -6.89 23.33
N ARG A 190 -27.01 -7.83 24.19
CA ARG A 190 -26.37 -9.16 24.29
C ARG A 190 -26.53 -9.96 23.01
N LEU A 191 -27.72 -9.93 22.39
CA LEU A 191 -27.97 -10.58 21.11
C LEU A 191 -27.09 -10.03 19.99
N LEU A 192 -27.00 -8.69 19.86
CA LEU A 192 -26.14 -8.06 18.85
C LEU A 192 -24.66 -8.38 19.08
N ASP A 193 -24.22 -8.45 20.34
CA ASP A 193 -22.86 -8.84 20.67
C ASP A 193 -22.58 -10.33 20.40
N LEU A 194 -23.56 -11.22 20.64
CA LEU A 194 -23.50 -12.62 20.21
C LEU A 194 -23.39 -12.74 18.70
N VAL A 195 -24.20 -12.01 17.93
CA VAL A 195 -24.14 -12.01 16.46
C VAL A 195 -22.76 -11.54 15.99
N LYS A 196 -22.25 -10.46 16.57
CA LYS A 196 -20.93 -9.92 16.26
C LYS A 196 -19.82 -10.96 16.51
N LYS A 197 -19.87 -11.67 17.64
CA LYS A 197 -18.94 -12.75 17.99
C LYS A 197 -19.12 -13.99 17.13
N GLY A 198 -20.36 -14.32 16.74
CA GLY A 198 -20.67 -15.42 15.83
C GLY A 198 -20.07 -15.22 14.44
N VAL A 199 -20.21 -14.01 13.89
CA VAL A 199 -19.55 -13.63 12.63
C VAL A 199 -18.02 -13.74 12.75
N GLU A 200 -17.46 -13.24 13.85
CA GLU A 200 -16.02 -13.34 14.12
C GLU A 200 -15.55 -14.79 14.27
N ALA A 201 -16.29 -15.63 15.00
CA ALA A 201 -16.01 -17.06 15.15
C ALA A 201 -16.06 -17.80 13.80
N CYS A 202 -17.04 -17.48 12.95
CA CYS A 202 -17.17 -18.07 11.63
C CYS A 202 -15.96 -17.71 10.74
N LEU A 203 -15.52 -16.45 10.79
CA LEU A 203 -14.34 -16.00 10.04
C LEU A 203 -13.05 -16.63 10.54
N VAL A 204 -12.88 -16.77 11.86
CA VAL A 204 -11.76 -17.49 12.47
C VAL A 204 -11.75 -18.95 11.99
N GLN A 205 -12.90 -19.62 12.03
CA GLN A 205 -13.03 -21.00 11.59
C GLN A 205 -12.72 -21.18 10.10
N LEU A 206 -13.19 -20.27 9.25
CA LEU A 206 -13.01 -20.35 7.81
C LEU A 206 -11.61 -19.96 7.34
N LEU A 207 -11.00 -18.96 7.99
CA LEU A 207 -9.81 -18.29 7.48
C LEU A 207 -8.56 -18.54 8.32
N GLU A 208 -8.68 -18.82 9.62
CA GLU A 208 -7.54 -19.02 10.52
C GLU A 208 -7.32 -20.48 10.91
N THR A 209 -8.31 -21.15 11.49
CA THR A 209 -8.14 -22.52 11.99
C THR A 209 -8.41 -23.57 10.91
N GLY A 210 -9.34 -23.28 10.00
CA GLY A 210 -9.78 -24.22 8.97
C GLY A 210 -10.64 -25.37 9.48
N LEU A 211 -11.00 -25.38 10.76
CA LEU A 211 -11.88 -26.36 11.37
C LEU A 211 -13.21 -25.68 11.70
N LEU A 212 -14.20 -25.92 10.85
CA LEU A 212 -15.50 -25.25 10.90
C LEU A 212 -16.56 -26.13 11.57
N HIS A 213 -17.33 -25.51 12.46
CA HIS A 213 -18.59 -26.04 12.94
C HIS A 213 -19.65 -25.95 11.84
N ALA A 214 -20.07 -27.08 11.29
CA ALA A 214 -20.90 -27.11 10.09
C ALA A 214 -22.40 -26.85 10.35
N ASP A 215 -22.85 -26.95 11.61
CA ASP A 215 -24.25 -26.70 11.98
C ASP A 215 -24.46 -25.81 13.23
N PRO A 216 -24.03 -24.54 13.21
CA PRO A 216 -24.12 -23.62 14.33
C PRO A 216 -25.53 -22.99 14.42
N HIS A 217 -26.58 -23.79 14.39
CA HIS A 217 -27.94 -23.28 14.54
C HIS A 217 -28.17 -22.70 15.95
N PRO A 218 -29.16 -21.81 16.16
CA PRO A 218 -29.39 -21.15 17.45
C PRO A 218 -29.45 -22.09 18.65
N GLY A 219 -30.07 -23.28 18.51
CA GLY A 219 -30.10 -24.31 19.55
C GLY A 219 -28.73 -24.83 20.02
N ASN A 220 -27.70 -24.81 19.17
CA ASN A 220 -26.34 -25.29 19.48
C ASN A 220 -25.42 -24.18 20.03
N LEU A 221 -25.95 -22.97 20.18
CA LEU A 221 -25.22 -21.81 20.65
C LEU A 221 -25.73 -21.35 22.01
N ARG A 222 -24.83 -20.87 22.87
CA ARG A 222 -25.17 -20.20 24.13
C ARG A 222 -24.38 -18.91 24.28
N TYR A 223 -25.02 -17.88 24.81
CA TYR A 223 -24.35 -16.67 25.24
C TYR A 223 -24.04 -16.78 26.73
N THR A 224 -22.77 -16.93 27.09
CA THR A 224 -22.39 -17.08 28.50
C THR A 224 -22.48 -15.75 29.25
N SER A 225 -22.59 -15.80 30.57
CA SER A 225 -22.58 -14.61 31.42
C SER A 225 -21.27 -13.81 31.34
N SER A 226 -20.15 -14.49 31.02
CA SER A 226 -18.85 -13.87 30.72
C SER A 226 -18.79 -13.17 29.35
N GLY A 227 -19.85 -13.29 28.54
CA GLY A 227 -19.91 -12.74 27.19
C GLY A 227 -19.13 -13.58 26.17
N GLN A 228 -19.09 -14.89 26.30
CA GLN A 228 -18.50 -15.79 25.30
C GLN A 228 -19.61 -16.44 24.46
N ILE A 229 -19.26 -16.90 23.25
CA ILE A 229 -20.13 -17.77 22.46
C ILE A 229 -19.78 -19.23 22.76
N GLY A 230 -20.69 -19.92 23.44
CA GLY A 230 -20.59 -21.35 23.77
C GLY A 230 -21.14 -22.22 22.64
N PHE A 231 -20.41 -23.27 22.27
CA PHE A 231 -20.84 -24.29 21.30
C PHE A 231 -21.19 -25.59 22.03
N LEU A 232 -22.31 -26.23 21.68
CA LEU A 232 -22.83 -27.41 22.40
C LEU A 232 -22.72 -28.73 21.64
N ASP A 233 -22.93 -28.74 20.32
CA ASP A 233 -23.00 -29.97 19.51
C ASP A 233 -21.80 -30.01 18.55
N PHE A 234 -21.05 -31.11 18.54
CA PHE A 234 -19.87 -31.26 17.67
C PHE A 234 -19.99 -32.45 16.71
N GLY A 235 -21.22 -32.89 16.42
CA GLY A 235 -21.49 -34.00 15.52
C GLY A 235 -21.00 -33.72 14.09
N LEU A 236 -21.09 -32.47 13.64
CA LEU A 236 -20.70 -32.06 12.29
C LEU A 236 -19.59 -31.01 12.30
N LEU A 237 -18.35 -31.47 12.15
CA LEU A 237 -17.19 -30.62 11.86
C LEU A 237 -16.72 -30.78 10.42
N CYS A 238 -16.22 -29.69 9.85
CA CYS A 238 -15.66 -29.63 8.52
C CYS A 238 -14.22 -29.13 8.59
N GLN A 239 -13.26 -30.01 8.31
CA GLN A 239 -11.85 -29.62 8.15
C GLN A 239 -11.58 -29.22 6.70
N MET A 240 -11.15 -27.98 6.49
CA MET A 240 -10.77 -27.45 5.19
C MET A 240 -9.27 -27.57 4.97
N GLU A 241 -8.88 -27.94 3.75
CA GLU A 241 -7.49 -27.84 3.31
C GLU A 241 -7.06 -26.37 3.21
N LYS A 242 -5.78 -26.08 3.46
CA LYS A 242 -5.24 -24.72 3.36
C LYS A 242 -5.48 -24.08 1.98
N LYS A 243 -5.41 -24.88 0.90
CA LYS A 243 -5.69 -24.41 -0.46
C LYS A 243 -7.12 -23.86 -0.58
N HIS A 244 -8.10 -24.55 0.01
CA HIS A 244 -9.51 -24.16 -0.02
C HIS A 244 -9.77 -22.94 0.87
N GLN A 245 -9.09 -22.83 2.02
CA GLN A 245 -9.18 -21.66 2.88
C GLN A 245 -8.70 -20.38 2.16
N PHE A 246 -7.55 -20.45 1.47
CA PHE A 246 -7.05 -19.32 0.69
C PHE A 246 -7.95 -18.99 -0.51
N ALA A 247 -8.48 -20.00 -1.19
CA ALA A 247 -9.42 -19.79 -2.28
C ALA A 247 -10.73 -19.16 -1.78
N MET A 248 -11.23 -19.53 -0.59
CA MET A 248 -12.39 -18.91 0.06
C MET A 248 -12.10 -17.45 0.44
N LEU A 249 -10.93 -17.18 1.03
CA LEU A 249 -10.47 -15.82 1.32
C LEU A 249 -10.45 -14.97 0.04
N ALA A 250 -9.90 -15.51 -1.05
CA ALA A 250 -9.86 -14.87 -2.36
C ALA A 250 -11.28 -14.63 -2.91
N SER A 251 -12.19 -15.60 -2.78
CA SER A 251 -13.59 -15.45 -3.20
C SER A 251 -14.29 -14.29 -2.51
N ILE A 252 -14.14 -14.13 -1.19
CA ILE A 252 -14.73 -13.00 -0.45
C ILE A 252 -14.19 -11.67 -1.01
N VAL A 253 -12.88 -11.59 -1.23
CA VAL A 253 -12.23 -10.40 -1.80
C VAL A 253 -12.71 -10.11 -3.22
N HIS A 254 -12.84 -11.13 -4.07
CA HIS A 254 -13.29 -10.98 -5.45
C HIS A 254 -14.75 -10.55 -5.54
N ILE A 255 -15.63 -11.10 -4.66
CA ILE A 255 -17.04 -10.67 -4.57
C ILE A 255 -17.12 -9.20 -4.17
N VAL A 256 -16.36 -8.79 -3.15
CA VAL A 256 -16.39 -7.41 -2.66
C VAL A 256 -15.89 -6.43 -3.71
N ASN A 257 -14.83 -6.79 -4.46
CA ASN A 257 -14.30 -5.95 -5.54
C ASN A 257 -15.05 -6.07 -6.88
N GLY A 258 -16.11 -6.88 -6.96
CA GLY A 258 -16.83 -7.14 -8.21
C GLY A 258 -15.99 -7.80 -9.31
N ASP A 259 -14.93 -8.53 -8.96
CA ASP A 259 -14.08 -9.25 -9.92
C ASP A 259 -14.60 -10.68 -10.12
N TRP A 260 -15.64 -10.80 -10.94
CA TRP A 260 -16.32 -12.06 -11.22
C TRP A 260 -15.44 -13.08 -11.96
N ALA A 261 -14.55 -12.60 -12.83
CA ALA A 261 -13.60 -13.47 -13.53
C ALA A 261 -12.65 -14.17 -12.54
N SER A 262 -12.09 -13.40 -11.60
CA SER A 262 -11.22 -13.97 -10.56
C SER A 262 -12.00 -14.82 -9.55
N LEU A 263 -13.28 -14.50 -9.29
CA LEU A 263 -14.15 -15.33 -8.47
C LEU A 263 -14.33 -16.74 -9.07
N VAL A 264 -14.60 -16.87 -10.38
CA VAL A 264 -14.74 -18.18 -11.03
C VAL A 264 -13.44 -18.99 -10.95
N ASN A 265 -12.28 -18.33 -11.04
CA ASN A 265 -10.99 -18.99 -10.82
C ASN A 265 -10.86 -19.49 -9.37
N SER A 266 -11.26 -18.69 -8.36
CA SER A 266 -11.28 -19.14 -6.96
C SER A 266 -12.24 -20.30 -6.72
N LEU A 267 -13.43 -20.29 -7.35
CA LEU A 267 -14.36 -21.44 -7.30
C LEU A 267 -13.76 -22.70 -7.96
N THR A 268 -12.91 -22.53 -8.97
CA THR A 268 -12.18 -23.63 -9.61
C THR A 268 -11.08 -24.17 -8.67
N GLU A 269 -10.33 -23.29 -7.99
CA GLU A 269 -9.34 -23.70 -6.96
C GLU A 269 -9.99 -24.40 -5.75
N MET A 270 -11.29 -24.20 -5.52
CA MET A 270 -12.11 -24.92 -4.54
C MET A 270 -12.73 -26.21 -5.06
N ASP A 271 -12.31 -26.70 -6.23
CA ASP A 271 -12.83 -27.93 -6.84
C ASP A 271 -14.37 -27.89 -7.09
N VAL A 272 -14.99 -26.70 -7.03
CA VAL A 272 -16.44 -26.48 -7.24
C VAL A 272 -16.79 -26.51 -8.72
N VAL A 273 -15.94 -25.89 -9.54
CA VAL A 273 -16.13 -25.87 -11.00
C VAL A 273 -15.55 -27.15 -11.60
N ARG A 274 -16.36 -27.85 -12.41
CA ARG A 274 -15.91 -29.07 -13.08
C ARG A 274 -14.80 -28.76 -14.10
N PRO A 275 -13.73 -29.58 -14.19
CA PRO A 275 -12.74 -29.46 -15.26
C PRO A 275 -13.40 -29.57 -16.64
N GLY A 276 -13.04 -28.68 -17.56
CA GLY A 276 -13.61 -28.62 -18.92
C GLY A 276 -14.87 -27.74 -19.06
N THR A 277 -15.42 -27.20 -17.97
CA THR A 277 -16.48 -26.19 -18.05
C THR A 277 -15.95 -24.91 -18.71
N ASN A 278 -16.76 -24.31 -19.61
CA ASN A 278 -16.39 -23.07 -20.28
C ASN A 278 -16.45 -21.89 -19.29
N ILE A 279 -15.29 -21.56 -18.71
CA ILE A 279 -15.12 -20.50 -17.71
C ILE A 279 -15.65 -19.14 -18.21
N ARG A 280 -15.45 -18.80 -19.49
CA ARG A 280 -15.89 -17.51 -20.04
C ARG A 280 -17.41 -17.36 -20.00
N ARG A 281 -18.15 -18.42 -20.34
CA ARG A 281 -19.62 -18.41 -20.28
C ARG A 281 -20.14 -18.32 -18.85
N VAL A 282 -19.50 -19.04 -17.93
CA VAL A 282 -19.81 -18.95 -16.49
C VAL A 282 -19.58 -17.52 -15.99
N THR A 283 -18.46 -16.90 -16.35
CA THR A 283 -18.17 -15.51 -15.96
C THR A 283 -19.21 -14.53 -16.49
N MET A 284 -19.60 -14.64 -17.77
CA MET A 284 -20.64 -13.77 -18.35
C MET A 284 -21.99 -13.91 -17.67
N ASP A 285 -22.42 -15.15 -17.38
CA ASP A 285 -23.69 -15.39 -16.68
C ASP A 285 -23.64 -14.87 -15.24
N LEU A 286 -22.48 -15.00 -14.58
CA LEU A 286 -22.28 -14.51 -13.22
C LEU A 286 -22.24 -12.98 -13.17
N GLU A 287 -21.60 -12.34 -14.15
CA GLU A 287 -21.63 -10.89 -14.37
C GLU A 287 -23.05 -10.38 -14.62
N TYR A 288 -23.86 -11.11 -15.39
CA TYR A 288 -25.25 -10.74 -15.63
C TYR A 288 -26.12 -10.85 -14.37
N GLU A 289 -26.03 -11.97 -13.66
CA GLU A 289 -26.87 -12.26 -12.48
C GLU A 289 -26.50 -11.46 -11.23
N LEU A 290 -25.23 -11.09 -11.08
CA LEU A 290 -24.71 -10.34 -9.94
C LEU A 290 -24.31 -8.90 -10.29
N GLY A 291 -24.34 -8.51 -11.56
CA GLY A 291 -24.11 -7.13 -12.00
C GLY A 291 -25.20 -6.14 -11.55
N GLU A 292 -26.38 -6.65 -11.20
CA GLU A 292 -27.48 -5.89 -10.59
C GLU A 292 -27.26 -5.57 -9.10
N VAL A 293 -26.19 -6.09 -8.48
CA VAL A 293 -25.88 -5.84 -7.07
C VAL A 293 -25.34 -4.42 -6.93
N GLU A 294 -26.06 -3.55 -6.20
CA GLU A 294 -25.56 -2.23 -5.83
C GLU A 294 -24.38 -2.35 -4.85
N PHE A 295 -23.33 -1.57 -5.09
CA PHE A 295 -22.16 -1.49 -4.21
C PHE A 295 -22.14 -0.13 -3.50
N ARG A 296 -22.05 -0.13 -2.16
CA ARG A 296 -21.83 1.08 -1.36
C ARG A 296 -20.43 1.03 -0.75
N ASP A 297 -19.63 2.08 -0.96
CA ASP A 297 -18.22 2.13 -0.51
C ASP A 297 -17.39 0.89 -0.93
N GLY A 298 -17.70 0.30 -2.09
CA GLY A 298 -16.99 -0.89 -2.59
C GLY A 298 -17.36 -2.20 -1.87
N ILE A 299 -18.44 -2.23 -1.08
CA ILE A 299 -18.99 -3.44 -0.47
C ILE A 299 -20.37 -3.72 -1.09
N PRO A 300 -20.69 -4.98 -1.45
CA PRO A 300 -22.02 -5.36 -1.91
C PRO A 300 -23.08 -4.96 -0.87
N ASP A 301 -24.05 -4.14 -1.25
CA ASP A 301 -25.21 -3.78 -0.42
C ASP A 301 -26.31 -4.83 -0.53
N VAL A 302 -25.93 -6.08 -0.31
CA VAL A 302 -26.81 -7.25 -0.46
C VAL A 302 -26.55 -8.29 0.62
N LYS A 303 -27.62 -9.01 0.95
CA LYS A 303 -27.55 -10.19 1.81
C LYS A 303 -26.73 -11.29 1.13
N PHE A 304 -25.90 -11.98 1.91
CA PHE A 304 -25.07 -13.08 1.43
C PHE A 304 -25.92 -14.20 0.83
N SER A 305 -27.05 -14.52 1.45
CA SER A 305 -28.06 -15.47 0.95
C SER A 305 -28.53 -15.18 -0.48
N ARG A 306 -28.69 -13.91 -0.87
CA ARG A 306 -29.08 -13.52 -2.23
C ARG A 306 -27.95 -13.81 -3.23
N VAL A 307 -26.72 -13.43 -2.89
CA VAL A 307 -25.52 -13.73 -3.71
C VAL A 307 -25.35 -15.24 -3.85
N LEU A 308 -25.49 -15.98 -2.76
CA LEU A 308 -25.39 -17.43 -2.75
C LEU A 308 -26.47 -18.09 -3.61
N GLY A 309 -27.71 -17.61 -3.56
CA GLY A 309 -28.79 -18.09 -4.41
C GLY A 309 -28.50 -17.95 -5.91
N LYS A 310 -27.89 -16.84 -6.32
CA LYS A 310 -27.44 -16.61 -7.71
C LYS A 310 -26.27 -17.53 -8.10
N ILE A 311 -25.31 -17.74 -7.20
CA ILE A 311 -24.23 -18.71 -7.43
C ILE A 311 -24.82 -20.12 -7.60
N TRP A 312 -25.84 -20.49 -6.82
CA TRP A 312 -26.54 -21.76 -6.92
C TRP A 312 -27.27 -21.95 -8.25
N SER A 313 -27.96 -20.92 -8.77
CA SER A 313 -28.64 -21.03 -10.07
C SER A 313 -27.64 -21.32 -11.21
N ILE A 314 -26.49 -20.66 -11.17
CA ILE A 314 -25.38 -20.89 -12.10
C ILE A 314 -24.77 -22.28 -11.90
N ALA A 315 -24.55 -22.69 -10.64
CA ALA A 315 -24.02 -24.00 -10.31
C ALA A 315 -24.89 -25.14 -10.86
N PHE A 316 -26.22 -25.00 -10.80
CA PHE A 316 -27.15 -25.95 -11.41
C PHE A 316 -27.09 -25.93 -12.95
N LYS A 317 -27.07 -24.73 -13.56
CA LYS A 317 -26.99 -24.54 -15.02
C LYS A 317 -25.75 -25.20 -15.63
N TYR A 318 -24.61 -25.11 -14.95
CA TYR A 318 -23.32 -25.62 -15.43
C TYR A 318 -22.88 -26.94 -14.77
N HIS A 319 -23.75 -27.58 -13.98
CA HIS A 319 -23.48 -28.85 -13.30
C HIS A 319 -22.16 -28.84 -12.51
N PHE A 320 -21.99 -27.84 -11.65
CA PHE A 320 -20.82 -27.73 -10.77
C PHE A 320 -20.68 -28.97 -9.87
N ARG A 321 -19.43 -29.33 -9.59
CA ARG A 321 -19.08 -30.42 -8.69
C ARG A 321 -19.07 -29.84 -7.28
N MET A 322 -20.20 -29.83 -6.59
CA MET A 322 -20.27 -29.30 -5.22
C MET A 322 -19.64 -30.30 -4.24
N PRO A 323 -18.40 -30.09 -3.73
CA PRO A 323 -17.79 -31.04 -2.83
C PRO A 323 -18.50 -31.03 -1.47
N PRO A 324 -18.50 -32.15 -0.72
CA PRO A 324 -19.22 -32.22 0.56
C PRO A 324 -18.81 -31.14 1.57
N TYR A 325 -17.52 -30.79 1.64
CA TYR A 325 -17.06 -29.74 2.56
C TYR A 325 -17.65 -28.36 2.21
N TYR A 326 -17.84 -28.06 0.92
CA TYR A 326 -18.35 -26.77 0.47
C TYR A 326 -19.82 -26.59 0.87
N SER A 327 -20.63 -27.65 0.78
CA SER A 327 -22.03 -27.58 1.24
C SER A 327 -22.14 -27.39 2.76
N LEU A 328 -21.23 -28.00 3.54
CA LEU A 328 -21.14 -27.79 4.99
C LEU A 328 -20.74 -26.35 5.35
N VAL A 329 -19.79 -25.77 4.60
CA VAL A 329 -19.40 -24.35 4.76
C VAL A 329 -20.58 -23.42 4.50
N LEU A 330 -21.28 -23.63 3.39
CA LEU A 330 -22.44 -22.81 3.03
C LEU A 330 -23.57 -22.93 4.05
N ARG A 331 -23.79 -24.13 4.61
CA ARG A 331 -24.78 -24.36 5.68
C ARG A 331 -24.45 -23.54 6.92
N SER A 332 -23.19 -23.61 7.38
CA SER A 332 -22.73 -22.85 8.54
C SER A 332 -22.90 -21.33 8.36
N LEU A 333 -22.50 -20.81 7.19
CA LEU A 333 -22.66 -19.39 6.84
C LEU A 333 -24.14 -18.96 6.78
N ALA A 334 -25.00 -19.79 6.18
CA ALA A 334 -26.43 -19.51 6.08
C ALA A 334 -27.11 -19.49 7.46
N SER A 335 -26.76 -20.42 8.36
CA SER A 335 -27.28 -20.46 9.73
C SER A 335 -26.91 -19.20 10.52
N PHE A 336 -25.65 -18.77 10.45
CA PHE A 336 -25.20 -17.54 11.11
C PHE A 336 -25.81 -16.26 10.50
N GLU A 337 -25.91 -16.18 9.17
CA GLU A 337 -26.60 -15.05 8.53
C GLU A 337 -28.07 -15.00 8.94
N GLY A 338 -28.76 -16.15 8.99
CA GLY A 338 -30.14 -16.24 9.46
C GLY A 338 -30.31 -15.68 10.87
N LEU A 339 -29.42 -16.05 11.80
CA LEU A 339 -29.40 -15.50 13.15
C LEU A 339 -29.12 -13.99 13.18
N ALA A 340 -28.15 -13.52 12.38
CA ALA A 340 -27.80 -12.11 12.32
C ALA A 340 -28.94 -11.24 11.77
N VAL A 341 -29.62 -11.72 10.73
CA VAL A 341 -30.79 -11.04 10.12
C VAL A 341 -32.01 -11.08 11.05
N ALA A 342 -32.17 -12.15 11.84
CA ALA A 342 -33.21 -12.22 12.86
C ALA A 342 -33.00 -11.17 13.96
N ALA A 343 -31.74 -10.94 14.36
CA ALA A 343 -31.38 -9.93 15.36
C ALA A 343 -31.43 -8.49 14.81
N ASP A 344 -30.99 -8.28 13.58
CA ASP A 344 -31.01 -6.98 12.89
C ASP A 344 -31.37 -7.18 11.41
N LYS A 345 -32.56 -6.71 11.02
CA LYS A 345 -33.08 -6.84 9.64
C LYS A 345 -32.20 -6.13 8.60
N ASN A 346 -31.44 -5.12 9.02
CA ASN A 346 -30.53 -4.34 8.19
C ASN A 346 -29.10 -4.88 8.21
N PHE A 347 -28.87 -6.03 8.87
CA PHE A 347 -27.55 -6.64 8.95
C PHE A 347 -27.00 -7.01 7.56
N LYS A 348 -25.75 -6.62 7.31
CA LYS A 348 -25.02 -6.90 6.06
C LYS A 348 -23.80 -7.75 6.34
N THR A 349 -23.82 -8.99 5.86
CA THR A 349 -22.78 -10.00 6.12
C THR A 349 -21.42 -9.59 5.59
N PHE A 350 -21.34 -9.07 4.35
CA PHE A 350 -20.08 -8.65 3.74
C PHE A 350 -19.45 -7.46 4.47
N GLU A 351 -20.26 -6.49 4.91
CA GLU A 351 -19.80 -5.33 5.68
C GLU A 351 -19.21 -5.75 7.03
N ALA A 352 -19.81 -6.75 7.68
CA ALA A 352 -19.30 -7.30 8.94
C ALA A 352 -18.02 -8.13 8.75
N ALA A 353 -17.89 -8.84 7.63
CA ALA A 353 -16.80 -9.78 7.37
C ALA A 353 -15.54 -9.14 6.77
N TYR A 354 -15.70 -8.17 5.88
CA TYR A 354 -14.61 -7.62 5.09
C TYR A 354 -13.47 -6.97 5.91
N PRO A 355 -13.73 -6.24 7.02
CA PRO A 355 -12.66 -5.68 7.84
C PRO A 355 -11.70 -6.74 8.41
N TYR A 356 -12.22 -7.92 8.76
CA TYR A 356 -11.39 -9.03 9.25
C TYR A 356 -10.53 -9.62 8.13
N VAL A 357 -11.11 -9.79 6.93
CA VAL A 357 -10.40 -10.23 5.72
C VAL A 357 -9.25 -9.28 5.37
N VAL A 358 -9.50 -7.97 5.38
CA VAL A 358 -8.48 -6.95 5.15
C VAL A 358 -7.36 -7.04 6.18
N ARG A 359 -7.70 -7.12 7.49
CA ARG A 359 -6.71 -7.26 8.55
C ARG A 359 -5.82 -8.48 8.31
N LYS A 360 -6.42 -9.64 8.04
CA LYS A 360 -5.69 -10.88 7.79
C LYS A 360 -4.74 -10.76 6.60
N LEU A 361 -5.18 -10.16 5.50
CA LEU A 361 -4.33 -9.93 4.32
C LEU A 361 -3.17 -8.97 4.59
N LEU A 362 -3.35 -8.01 5.50
CA LEU A 362 -2.29 -7.05 5.87
C LEU A 362 -1.31 -7.64 6.89
N THR A 363 -1.75 -8.51 7.80
CA THR A 363 -0.92 -9.09 8.85
C THR A 363 -0.22 -10.37 8.42
N GLU A 364 -0.88 -11.21 7.63
CA GLU A 364 -0.36 -12.52 7.23
C GLU A 364 0.49 -12.41 5.97
N ASN A 365 1.78 -12.74 6.09
CA ASN A 365 2.77 -12.63 5.00
C ASN A 365 3.01 -13.96 4.27
N SER A 366 1.94 -14.67 3.89
CA SER A 366 2.06 -15.89 3.08
C SER A 366 2.12 -15.56 1.59
N ALA A 367 2.64 -16.49 0.77
CA ALA A 367 2.66 -16.29 -0.68
C ALA A 367 1.24 -16.16 -1.27
N ALA A 368 0.28 -16.90 -0.69
CA ALA A 368 -1.12 -16.88 -1.10
C ALA A 368 -1.80 -15.54 -0.76
N THR A 369 -1.68 -15.04 0.47
CA THR A 369 -2.26 -13.74 0.86
C THR A 369 -1.66 -12.59 0.07
N ARG A 370 -0.36 -12.65 -0.26
CA ARG A 370 0.29 -11.68 -1.16
C ARG A 370 -0.28 -11.72 -2.58
N LYS A 371 -0.55 -12.91 -3.13
CA LYS A 371 -1.16 -13.06 -4.47
C LYS A 371 -2.54 -12.43 -4.51
N ILE A 372 -3.34 -12.63 -3.45
CA ILE A 372 -4.67 -12.01 -3.30
C ILE A 372 -4.55 -10.49 -3.17
N LEU A 373 -3.67 -9.99 -2.30
CA LEU A 373 -3.50 -8.55 -2.15
C LEU A 373 -2.99 -7.90 -3.45
N HIS A 374 -2.14 -8.60 -4.21
CA HIS A 374 -1.68 -8.16 -5.51
C HIS A 374 -2.83 -8.09 -6.52
N SER A 375 -3.80 -9.01 -6.51
CA SER A 375 -4.96 -8.94 -7.42
C SER A 375 -5.93 -7.81 -7.07
N VAL A 376 -5.97 -7.37 -5.80
CA VAL A 376 -6.78 -6.22 -5.38
C VAL A 376 -6.15 -4.90 -5.79
N VAL A 377 -4.85 -4.76 -5.58
CA VAL A 377 -4.14 -3.48 -5.72
C VAL A 377 -3.66 -3.23 -7.15
N PHE A 378 -3.36 -4.29 -7.90
CA PHE A 378 -2.89 -4.19 -9.27
C PHE A 378 -3.91 -4.71 -10.26
N ASN A 379 -4.00 -4.04 -11.42
CA ASN A 379 -4.72 -4.60 -12.54
C ASN A 379 -3.90 -5.71 -13.24
N LYS A 380 -4.50 -6.37 -14.25
CA LYS A 380 -3.83 -7.41 -15.06
C LYS A 380 -2.55 -6.92 -15.77
N LYS A 381 -2.40 -5.60 -15.96
CA LYS A 381 -1.21 -4.95 -16.54
C LYS A 381 -0.17 -4.52 -15.50
N LYS A 382 -0.36 -4.88 -14.21
CA LYS A 382 0.47 -4.46 -13.08
C LYS A 382 0.44 -2.95 -12.79
N GLU A 383 -0.57 -2.25 -13.26
CA GLU A 383 -0.81 -0.84 -12.94
C GLU A 383 -1.49 -0.74 -11.56
N PHE A 384 -1.07 0.24 -10.76
CA PHE A 384 -1.50 0.41 -9.38
C PHE A 384 -2.84 1.16 -9.29
N GLN A 385 -3.81 0.63 -8.53
CA GLN A 385 -5.16 1.19 -8.42
C GLN A 385 -5.41 1.84 -7.05
N TRP A 386 -5.19 3.16 -6.95
CA TRP A 386 -5.34 3.92 -5.69
C TRP A 386 -6.75 3.85 -5.11
N GLN A 387 -7.78 3.94 -5.95
CA GLN A 387 -9.16 3.87 -5.48
C GLN A 387 -9.45 2.54 -4.79
N ARG A 388 -8.98 1.42 -5.35
CA ARG A 388 -9.17 0.08 -4.76
C ARG A 388 -8.39 -0.10 -3.47
N LEU A 389 -7.13 0.34 -3.43
CA LEU A 389 -6.36 0.32 -2.18
C LEU A 389 -7.00 1.22 -1.12
N ALA A 390 -7.51 2.39 -1.51
CA ALA A 390 -8.13 3.32 -0.58
C ALA A 390 -9.44 2.77 -0.01
N LEU A 391 -10.30 2.18 -0.86
CA LEU A 391 -11.51 1.47 -0.42
C LEU A 391 -11.14 0.28 0.48
N PHE A 392 -10.17 -0.52 0.08
CA PHE A 392 -9.66 -1.66 0.85
C PHE A 392 -9.18 -1.26 2.25
N LEU A 393 -8.39 -0.18 2.35
CA LEU A 393 -7.87 0.33 3.63
C LEU A 393 -8.91 1.08 4.46
N LYS A 394 -9.82 1.83 3.81
CA LYS A 394 -10.93 2.53 4.49
C LYS A 394 -11.80 1.51 5.24
N VAL A 395 -12.18 0.41 4.59
CA VAL A 395 -13.01 -0.61 5.23
C VAL A 395 -12.23 -1.42 6.28
N GLY A 396 -10.93 -1.64 6.09
CA GLY A 396 -10.08 -2.22 7.15
C GLY A 396 -9.98 -1.35 8.42
N ALA A 397 -10.14 -0.03 8.29
CA ALA A 397 -9.98 0.93 9.38
C ALA A 397 -11.25 1.16 10.23
N THR A 398 -12.44 0.79 9.76
CA THR A 398 -13.73 1.08 10.42
C THR A 398 -14.00 0.28 11.71
N ARG A 399 -13.20 -0.75 12.02
CA ARG A 399 -13.30 -1.50 13.30
C ARG A 399 -12.13 -1.15 14.23
N LYS A 400 -12.41 -1.11 15.55
CA LYS A 400 -11.44 -0.93 16.66
C LYS A 400 -10.15 -1.79 16.57
N GLY A 401 -10.10 -2.82 15.71
CA GLY A 401 -8.96 -3.72 15.54
C GLY A 401 -7.72 -3.08 14.91
N LEU A 402 -7.86 -2.24 13.88
CA LEU A 402 -6.70 -1.52 13.33
C LEU A 402 -6.22 -0.40 14.27
N HIS A 403 -7.17 0.25 14.96
CA HIS A 403 -6.88 1.22 16.01
C HIS A 403 -6.13 0.59 17.20
N GLY A 404 -6.49 -0.62 17.63
CA GLY A 404 -5.75 -1.36 18.68
C GLY A 404 -4.33 -1.76 18.26
N MET A 405 -4.13 -2.06 16.97
CA MET A 405 -2.81 -2.37 16.41
C MET A 405 -1.90 -1.13 16.37
N ILE A 406 -2.47 0.04 16.05
CA ILE A 406 -1.80 1.35 16.04
C ILE A 406 -1.56 1.89 17.47
N ALA A 407 -2.44 1.58 18.43
CA ALA A 407 -2.37 2.07 19.81
C ALA A 407 -1.47 1.24 20.75
N SER A 408 -1.07 0.02 20.37
CA SER A 408 -0.39 -0.89 21.31
C SER A 408 1.06 -0.55 21.68
N LYS A 409 1.62 0.61 21.25
CA LYS A 409 2.99 1.01 21.65
C LYS A 409 3.34 2.51 21.59
N ALA A 410 2.36 3.41 21.60
CA ALA A 410 2.59 4.83 21.85
C ALA A 410 1.62 5.29 22.94
N ASP A 411 2.12 6.10 23.87
CA ASP A 411 1.53 6.40 25.17
C ASP A 411 0.02 6.61 25.21
N SER A 412 -0.54 6.11 26.31
CA SER A 412 -1.91 6.26 26.78
C SER A 412 -2.36 7.72 26.85
N SER A 413 -2.90 8.26 25.77
CA SER A 413 -3.90 9.33 25.78
C SER A 413 -4.54 9.45 24.38
N LEU A 414 -5.80 9.88 24.33
CA LEU A 414 -6.67 10.02 23.15
C LEU A 414 -7.48 8.77 22.75
N GLY A 415 -8.47 8.48 23.59
CA GLY A 415 -9.73 7.91 23.12
C GLY A 415 -10.62 8.98 22.48
N TYR A 416 -11.47 8.52 21.55
CA TYR A 416 -12.62 9.21 20.95
C TYR A 416 -12.34 10.42 20.06
N LEU A 417 -12.32 10.19 18.75
CA LEU A 417 -12.79 11.16 17.76
C LEU A 417 -13.84 10.48 16.86
N PRO A 418 -15.05 11.06 16.71
CA PRO A 418 -16.06 10.55 15.80
C PRO A 418 -15.70 10.90 14.36
N LEU A 419 -15.70 9.90 13.47
CA LEU A 419 -15.49 10.07 12.02
C LEU A 419 -16.60 10.97 11.44
N ARG A 420 -16.22 12.14 10.92
CA ARG A 420 -17.09 12.99 10.09
C ARG A 420 -16.47 13.12 8.69
N ASP A 421 -17.18 12.61 7.69
CA ASP A 421 -17.18 12.92 6.24
C ASP A 421 -15.87 13.31 5.53
N SER A 422 -14.72 12.76 5.93
CA SER A 422 -13.40 13.08 5.34
C SER A 422 -12.56 11.84 5.00
N GLY A 423 -13.22 10.80 4.46
CA GLY A 423 -12.65 9.45 4.32
C GLY A 423 -11.37 9.29 3.49
N ALA A 424 -11.03 10.21 2.58
CA ALA A 424 -9.76 10.16 1.84
C ALA A 424 -8.55 10.62 2.69
N VAL A 425 -8.81 11.47 3.69
CA VAL A 425 -7.79 12.01 4.60
C VAL A 425 -7.29 10.95 5.56
N ASP A 426 -8.24 10.18 6.09
CA ASP A 426 -7.95 9.11 7.03
C ASP A 426 -7.15 7.99 6.38
N VAL A 427 -7.45 7.64 5.13
CA VAL A 427 -6.71 6.60 4.38
C VAL A 427 -5.26 7.00 4.11
N ALA A 428 -5.01 8.25 3.71
CA ALA A 428 -3.65 8.72 3.49
C ALA A 428 -2.82 8.71 4.78
N ASN A 429 -3.41 9.14 5.89
CA ASN A 429 -2.81 9.03 7.22
C ASN A 429 -2.57 7.58 7.65
N LEU A 430 -3.52 6.68 7.35
CA LEU A 430 -3.41 5.25 7.64
C LEU A 430 -2.24 4.61 6.89
N VAL A 431 -2.11 4.90 5.59
CA VAL A 431 -1.01 4.43 4.73
C VAL A 431 0.32 4.97 5.24
N LEU A 432 0.41 6.27 5.56
CA LEU A 432 1.63 6.90 6.08
C LEU A 432 2.03 6.37 7.47
N ARG A 433 1.08 5.89 8.29
CA ARG A 433 1.34 5.23 9.58
C ARG A 433 1.67 3.75 9.45
N LEU A 434 1.03 3.03 8.53
CA LEU A 434 1.28 1.61 8.28
C LEU A 434 2.64 1.41 7.59
N LEU A 435 3.01 2.25 6.62
CA LEU A 435 4.25 2.14 5.87
C LEU A 435 5.54 2.07 6.71
N PRO A 436 5.70 2.80 7.82
CA PRO A 436 6.83 2.62 8.75
C PRO A 436 6.61 1.52 9.80
N SER A 437 5.38 1.08 10.05
CA SER A 437 5.10 0.12 11.14
C SER A 437 5.65 -1.29 10.84
N LYS A 438 5.82 -2.12 11.87
CA LYS A 438 6.17 -3.54 11.69
C LYS A 438 5.11 -4.29 10.88
N ASP A 439 3.86 -3.87 10.97
CA ASP A 439 2.71 -4.52 10.31
C ASP A 439 2.57 -4.09 8.84
N GLY A 440 3.15 -2.97 8.42
CA GLY A 440 3.17 -2.54 7.02
C GLY A 440 4.21 -3.24 6.13
N VAL A 441 4.84 -4.34 6.56
CA VAL A 441 5.78 -5.13 5.72
C VAL A 441 5.11 -5.54 4.41
N VAL A 442 3.86 -5.98 4.48
CA VAL A 442 3.10 -6.44 3.32
C VAL A 442 2.88 -5.29 2.34
N LEU A 443 2.44 -4.13 2.84
CA LEU A 443 2.20 -2.94 2.03
C LEU A 443 3.51 -2.41 1.39
N ARG A 444 4.61 -2.37 2.16
CA ARG A 444 5.95 -1.99 1.64
C ARG A 444 6.40 -2.91 0.51
N ARG A 445 6.29 -4.23 0.69
CA ARG A 445 6.70 -5.21 -0.33
C ARG A 445 5.81 -5.13 -1.57
N LEU A 446 4.53 -4.86 -1.40
CA LEU A 446 3.59 -4.68 -2.50
C LEU A 446 3.93 -3.43 -3.33
N LEU A 447 4.26 -2.31 -2.68
CA LEU A 447 4.77 -1.13 -3.39
C LEU A 447 6.07 -1.41 -4.14
N MET A 448 6.95 -2.26 -3.60
CA MET A 448 8.20 -2.66 -4.28
C MET A 448 7.98 -3.56 -5.50
N THR A 449 6.83 -4.21 -5.61
CA THR A 449 6.47 -5.01 -6.80
C THR A 449 5.80 -4.20 -7.91
N ALA A 450 5.38 -2.96 -7.62
CA ALA A 450 4.78 -2.08 -8.59
C ALA A 450 5.81 -1.58 -9.61
N ASP A 451 5.38 -1.39 -10.86
CA ASP A 451 6.18 -0.67 -11.84
C ASP A 451 6.36 0.79 -11.40
N GLY A 452 7.61 1.27 -11.39
CA GLY A 452 7.95 2.62 -10.97
C GLY A 452 7.28 3.70 -11.82
N ALA A 453 7.11 3.45 -13.13
CA ALA A 453 6.39 4.38 -14.01
C ALA A 453 4.90 4.44 -13.66
N SER A 454 4.28 3.29 -13.43
CA SER A 454 2.89 3.18 -12.97
C SER A 454 2.65 3.84 -11.60
N LEU A 455 3.57 3.69 -10.64
CA LEU A 455 3.50 4.37 -9.33
C LEU A 455 3.56 5.88 -9.46
N VAL A 456 4.48 6.39 -10.29
CA VAL A 456 4.65 7.83 -10.54
C VAL A 456 3.42 8.39 -11.26
N GLN A 457 2.94 7.72 -12.31
CA GLN A 457 1.73 8.11 -13.03
C GLN A 457 0.50 8.10 -12.10
N ALA A 458 0.39 7.08 -11.25
CA ALA A 458 -0.68 6.97 -10.27
C ALA A 458 -0.58 8.06 -9.19
N MET A 459 0.63 8.45 -8.76
CA MET A 459 0.87 9.58 -7.85
C MET A 459 0.60 10.95 -8.48
N VAL A 460 0.67 11.08 -9.81
CA VAL A 460 0.38 12.31 -10.57
C VAL A 460 -1.11 12.42 -10.95
N SER A 461 -1.87 11.32 -10.87
CA SER A 461 -3.31 11.29 -11.21
C SER A 461 -4.16 12.29 -10.40
N LYS A 462 -5.32 12.70 -10.93
CA LYS A 462 -6.26 13.58 -10.19
C LYS A 462 -6.67 12.99 -8.83
N GLU A 463 -6.69 11.67 -8.72
CA GLU A 463 -7.11 10.91 -7.55
C GLU A 463 -6.09 10.98 -6.41
N ALA A 464 -4.80 11.01 -6.74
CA ALA A 464 -3.72 11.13 -5.76
C ALA A 464 -3.53 12.57 -5.23
N LYS A 465 -4.36 13.55 -5.63
CA LYS A 465 -4.28 14.95 -5.17
C LYS A 465 -4.25 15.04 -3.65
N PHE A 466 -5.05 14.22 -2.99
CA PHE A 466 -5.13 14.19 -1.53
C PHE A 466 -3.85 13.64 -0.88
N PHE A 467 -3.33 12.51 -1.41
CA PHE A 467 -2.06 11.93 -0.96
C PHE A 467 -0.88 12.89 -1.19
N ARG A 468 -0.86 13.60 -2.33
CA ARG A 468 0.13 14.64 -2.61
C ARG A 468 0.06 15.78 -1.60
N GLN A 469 -1.14 16.29 -1.29
CA GLN A 469 -1.30 17.38 -0.29
C GLN A 469 -0.78 16.97 1.10
N GLN A 470 -1.09 15.76 1.56
CA GLN A 470 -0.58 15.28 2.85
C GLN A 470 0.93 15.02 2.81
N PHE A 471 1.44 14.41 1.74
CA PHE A 471 2.88 14.18 1.59
C PHE A 471 3.65 15.51 1.53
N CYS A 472 3.10 16.52 0.86
CA CYS A 472 3.64 17.88 0.84
C CYS A 472 3.57 18.56 2.21
N SER A 473 2.49 18.38 2.97
CA SER A 473 2.39 18.90 4.34
C SER A 473 3.44 18.27 5.25
N VAL A 474 3.64 16.95 5.16
CA VAL A 474 4.66 16.22 5.92
C VAL A 474 6.07 16.68 5.53
N ILE A 475 6.34 16.84 4.24
CA ILE A 475 7.62 17.36 3.76
C ILE A 475 7.82 18.81 4.19
N ALA A 476 6.78 19.65 4.13
CA ALA A 476 6.82 21.04 4.56
C ALA A 476 7.08 21.16 6.06
N ASP A 477 6.45 20.34 6.89
CA ASP A 477 6.70 20.28 8.34
C ASP A 477 8.12 19.81 8.66
N ILE A 478 8.63 18.80 7.93
CA ILE A 478 10.01 18.33 8.07
C ILE A 478 10.99 19.42 7.63
N LEU A 479 10.75 20.08 6.50
CA LEU A 479 11.57 21.19 6.01
C LEU A 479 11.52 22.37 6.98
N TYR A 480 10.35 22.70 7.52
CA TYR A 480 10.18 23.73 8.54
C TYR A 480 10.96 23.39 9.81
N GLN A 481 10.86 22.16 10.31
CA GLN A 481 11.65 21.69 11.46
C GLN A 481 13.16 21.60 11.16
N TRP A 482 13.55 21.30 9.92
CA TRP A 482 14.95 21.25 9.49
C TRP A 482 15.53 22.66 9.35
N MET A 483 14.78 23.58 8.76
CA MET A 483 15.10 25.00 8.69
C MET A 483 15.15 25.61 10.09
N PHE A 484 14.22 25.27 10.97
CA PHE A 484 14.24 25.70 12.37
C PHE A 484 15.44 25.14 13.12
N ALA A 485 15.84 23.88 12.88
CA ALA A 485 17.05 23.31 13.47
C ALA A 485 18.36 23.88 12.87
N ALA A 486 18.33 24.30 11.59
CA ALA A 486 19.48 24.86 10.88
C ALA A 486 19.68 26.35 11.14
N PHE A 487 18.61 27.12 11.36
CA PHE A 487 18.63 28.56 11.56
C PHE A 487 18.27 29.00 13.00
N GLY A 488 17.69 28.12 13.82
CA GLY A 488 17.24 28.41 15.18
C GLY A 488 18.34 28.25 16.24
N ARG A 489 19.40 29.05 16.16
CA ARG A 489 20.12 29.49 17.37
C ARG A 489 20.10 31.01 17.40
N GLY A 490 18.99 31.54 17.90
CA GLY A 490 18.85 32.96 18.23
C GLY A 490 17.99 33.75 17.24
N ILE A 491 16.66 33.59 17.33
CA ILE A 491 15.70 34.68 17.22
C ILE A 491 14.47 34.27 18.04
N THR A 492 14.25 34.93 19.17
CA THR A 492 12.97 34.98 19.88
C THR A 492 12.23 36.20 19.37
N THR A 493 11.11 36.04 18.63
CA THR A 493 9.97 36.98 18.67
C THR A 493 8.76 36.50 17.86
N THR A 494 7.64 36.37 18.59
CA THR A 494 6.24 36.73 18.27
C THR A 494 5.64 36.40 16.89
N GLN A 495 4.64 35.52 16.94
CA GLN A 495 3.66 35.24 15.89
C GLN A 495 2.96 36.52 15.39
N TYR A 496 3.02 36.79 14.10
CA TYR A 496 2.02 37.59 13.40
C TYR A 496 1.05 36.64 12.70
N GLY A 497 -0.15 36.49 13.29
CA GLY A 497 -1.32 36.02 12.58
C GLY A 497 -1.93 37.20 11.82
N SER A 498 -2.32 36.96 10.57
CA SER A 498 -3.14 37.88 9.80
C SER A 498 -4.48 37.23 9.52
N ASP A 499 -5.44 37.43 10.42
CA ASP A 499 -6.86 37.33 10.11
C ASP A 499 -7.55 38.63 10.53
N LEU A 500 -7.87 39.44 9.51
CA LEU A 500 -8.74 40.60 9.60
C LEU A 500 -10.19 40.09 9.72
N ARG A 501 -10.84 40.32 10.87
CA ARG A 501 -12.30 40.45 10.93
C ARG A 501 -12.74 41.53 11.91
N LEU A 502 -13.62 42.38 11.39
CA LEU A 502 -14.32 43.50 12.02
C LEU A 502 -15.29 43.04 13.13
N ALA A 503 -15.30 43.83 14.21
CA ALA A 503 -16.43 44.23 15.08
C ALA A 503 -17.41 43.18 15.67
N SER A 504 -17.37 43.02 17.00
CA SER A 504 -18.43 43.47 17.94
C SER A 504 -18.13 42.98 19.36
N ALA A 505 -18.32 43.85 20.35
CA ALA A 505 -18.01 43.65 21.76
C ALA A 505 -19.08 42.84 22.53
N HIS A 506 -18.66 42.40 23.73
CA HIS A 506 -19.39 41.73 24.82
C HIS A 506 -19.75 40.24 24.63
N ASP A 507 -19.03 39.32 25.29
CA ASP A 507 -19.36 38.89 26.66
C ASP A 507 -18.27 37.92 27.19
N ASN A 508 -17.92 38.04 28.47
CA ASN A 508 -16.87 37.25 29.14
C ASN A 508 -17.43 35.91 29.62
N ARG A 509 -16.93 34.78 29.10
CA ARG A 509 -16.89 33.50 29.82
C ARG A 509 -15.63 32.71 29.48
N ASP A 510 -14.94 32.28 30.53
CA ASP A 510 -13.76 31.44 30.52
C ASP A 510 -13.92 30.22 29.62
N LEU A 511 -13.05 30.10 28.61
CA LEU A 511 -12.91 28.93 27.76
C LEU A 511 -11.42 28.60 27.62
N GLU A 512 -11.03 27.47 28.20
CA GLU A 512 -9.76 26.80 27.99
C GLU A 512 -9.45 26.67 26.48
N PRO A 513 -8.18 26.80 26.05
CA PRO A 513 -7.82 26.71 24.64
C PRO A 513 -7.94 25.27 24.15
N SER A 514 -9.08 24.97 23.52
CA SER A 514 -9.31 23.74 22.78
C SER A 514 -8.48 23.68 21.50
N SER A 515 -7.95 22.49 21.21
CA SER A 515 -7.41 22.01 19.93
C SER A 515 -6.08 22.62 19.42
N ARG A 516 -4.97 22.31 20.10
CA ARG A 516 -3.69 22.13 19.38
C ARG A 516 -3.80 20.88 18.51
N THR A 517 -3.66 21.05 17.19
CA THR A 517 -3.40 19.95 16.27
C THR A 517 -2.20 19.12 16.78
N PRO A 518 -2.28 17.78 16.81
CA PRO A 518 -1.18 16.98 17.32
C PRO A 518 0.06 17.15 16.44
N ILE A 519 1.14 17.62 17.04
CA ILE A 519 2.47 17.70 16.43
C ILE A 519 2.95 16.26 16.20
N TYR A 520 2.86 15.78 14.96
CA TYR A 520 3.34 14.45 14.58
C TYR A 520 4.87 14.47 14.41
N ASP A 521 5.58 13.51 15.00
CA ASP A 521 7.03 13.38 14.89
C ASP A 521 7.43 12.63 13.60
N TYR A 522 7.31 13.33 12.46
CA TYR A 522 7.60 12.78 11.13
C TYR A 522 9.10 12.46 10.89
N ARG A 523 10.00 12.93 11.76
CA ARG A 523 11.46 12.65 11.68
C ARG A 523 11.78 11.17 11.87
N THR A 524 10.97 10.43 12.62
CA THR A 524 11.18 9.00 12.88
C THR A 524 10.84 8.13 11.66
N ILE A 525 9.81 8.50 10.89
CA ILE A 525 9.33 7.77 9.70
C ILE A 525 10.38 7.75 8.59
N PHE A 526 10.98 8.91 8.26
CA PHE A 526 11.99 8.98 7.19
C PHE A 526 13.40 8.53 7.61
N ARG A 527 13.66 8.37 8.92
CA ARG A 527 14.90 7.77 9.44
C ARG A 527 14.88 6.24 9.47
N ASP A 528 13.73 5.61 9.25
CA ASP A 528 13.63 4.15 9.27
C ASP A 528 14.44 3.54 8.10
N ARG A 529 15.42 2.69 8.44
CA ARG A 529 16.23 1.91 7.49
C ARG A 529 15.35 1.12 6.50
N ARG A 530 14.13 0.75 6.89
CA ARG A 530 13.20 -0.06 6.09
C ARG A 530 12.56 0.71 4.94
N LEU A 531 12.28 2.01 5.13
CA LEU A 531 11.76 2.89 4.07
C LEU A 531 12.87 3.37 3.14
N LYS A 532 14.11 3.45 3.65
CA LYS A 532 15.31 3.80 2.87
C LYS A 532 15.55 2.87 1.69
N VAL A 533 15.14 1.59 1.77
CA VAL A 533 15.25 0.59 0.68
C VAL A 533 14.27 0.86 -0.46
N ILE A 534 13.09 1.40 -0.13
CA ILE A 534 12.06 1.76 -1.13
C ILE A 534 12.53 2.98 -1.93
N PHE A 535 13.07 3.98 -1.24
CA PHE A 535 13.67 5.13 -1.90
C PHE A 535 15.02 4.79 -2.57
N SER A 536 15.75 3.76 -2.12
CA SER A 536 17.03 3.38 -2.73
C SER A 536 16.90 2.68 -4.08
N ASN A 537 15.80 1.96 -4.33
CA ASN A 537 15.57 1.35 -5.65
C ASN A 537 15.30 2.40 -6.75
N GLY A 538 14.78 3.59 -6.40
CA GLY A 538 14.76 4.76 -7.30
C GLY A 538 16.10 5.52 -7.32
N ALA A 539 16.90 5.45 -6.25
CA ALA A 539 18.20 6.11 -6.15
C ALA A 539 19.38 5.36 -6.78
N GLY A 540 19.17 4.14 -7.29
CA GLY A 540 20.17 3.38 -8.06
C GLY A 540 20.68 4.15 -9.28
N ALA A 541 19.85 5.03 -9.86
CA ALA A 541 20.21 5.91 -10.97
C ALA A 541 21.26 6.98 -10.63
N PHE A 542 21.55 7.24 -9.33
CA PHE A 542 22.46 8.29 -8.89
C PHE A 542 23.73 7.78 -8.17
N SER A 543 24.03 6.48 -8.25
CA SER A 543 25.33 5.98 -7.77
C SER A 543 26.45 6.44 -8.72
N GLY A 544 27.51 7.06 -8.18
CA GLY A 544 28.65 7.58 -8.96
C GLY A 544 28.71 9.10 -9.21
N PHE A 545 27.72 9.90 -8.76
CA PHE A 545 27.77 11.38 -8.83
C PHE A 545 28.21 12.04 -7.51
N THR A 546 28.83 13.22 -7.61
CA THR A 546 29.37 14.00 -6.48
C THR A 546 28.27 14.46 -5.51
N ARG A 547 28.64 14.68 -4.23
CA ARG A 547 27.68 15.09 -3.19
C ARG A 547 27.06 16.48 -3.48
N LEU A 548 27.84 17.39 -4.06
CA LEU A 548 27.38 18.74 -4.39
C LEU A 548 26.39 18.73 -5.56
N CYS A 549 26.69 18.03 -6.66
CA CYS A 549 25.77 17.92 -7.79
C CYS A 549 24.45 17.24 -7.41
N LYS A 550 24.48 16.25 -6.49
CA LYS A 550 23.26 15.67 -5.91
C LYS A 550 22.45 16.70 -5.11
N GLY A 551 23.11 17.51 -4.30
CA GLY A 551 22.45 18.59 -3.55
C GLY A 551 21.78 19.61 -4.47
N LEU A 552 22.48 20.07 -5.51
CA LEU A 552 21.93 21.00 -6.50
C LEU A 552 20.82 20.38 -7.35
N ALA A 553 20.89 19.10 -7.69
CA ALA A 553 19.82 18.38 -8.37
C ALA A 553 18.53 18.35 -7.51
N VAL A 554 18.67 18.14 -6.19
CA VAL A 554 17.54 18.23 -5.26
C VAL A 554 16.95 19.64 -5.23
N VAL A 555 17.78 20.69 -5.31
CA VAL A 555 17.30 22.08 -5.39
C VAL A 555 16.50 22.32 -6.67
N LEU A 556 16.97 21.86 -7.83
CA LEU A 556 16.25 22.00 -9.11
C LEU A 556 14.91 21.25 -9.11
N ILE A 557 14.92 19.99 -8.67
CA ILE A 557 13.70 19.17 -8.55
C ILE A 557 12.73 19.79 -7.53
N GLY A 558 13.25 20.23 -6.38
CA GLY A 558 12.48 20.90 -5.34
C GLY A 558 11.85 22.21 -5.82
N GLY A 559 12.60 23.03 -6.57
CA GLY A 559 12.09 24.27 -7.18
C GLY A 559 10.95 24.01 -8.15
N HIS A 560 11.09 23.00 -9.03
CA HIS A 560 10.01 22.60 -9.94
C HIS A 560 8.78 22.11 -9.17
N ILE A 561 8.97 21.28 -8.14
CA ILE A 561 7.88 20.81 -7.26
C ILE A 561 7.15 22.00 -6.63
N VAL A 562 7.87 22.97 -6.05
CA VAL A 562 7.28 24.17 -5.44
C VAL A 562 6.42 24.94 -6.44
N VAL A 563 6.89 25.13 -7.67
CA VAL A 563 6.13 25.81 -8.73
C VAL A 563 4.89 25.03 -9.17
N GLN A 564 4.96 23.69 -9.21
CA GLN A 564 3.81 22.86 -9.55
C GLN A 564 2.73 22.87 -8.46
N PHE A 565 3.12 22.93 -7.18
CA PHE A 565 2.18 22.97 -6.06
C PHE A 565 1.66 24.36 -5.72
N LEU A 566 2.49 25.39 -5.95
CA LEU A 566 2.18 26.80 -5.72
C LEU A 566 2.52 27.60 -6.99
N PRO A 567 1.62 27.64 -8.00
CA PRO A 567 1.87 28.39 -9.23
C PRO A 567 2.14 29.88 -8.97
N GLN A 568 1.63 30.43 -7.87
CA GLN A 568 1.90 31.81 -7.44
C GLN A 568 3.36 32.04 -7.05
N ALA A 569 4.12 31.00 -6.70
CA ALA A 569 5.55 31.11 -6.38
C ALA A 569 6.38 31.56 -7.58
N VAL A 570 5.93 31.30 -8.82
CA VAL A 570 6.58 31.79 -10.04
C VAL A 570 6.69 33.31 -10.03
N ASN A 571 5.68 34.01 -9.51
CA ASN A 571 5.67 35.47 -9.42
C ASN A 571 6.75 36.06 -8.51
N TYR A 572 7.28 35.24 -7.59
CA TYR A 572 8.27 35.63 -6.58
C TYR A 572 9.63 34.95 -6.75
N LEU A 573 9.76 34.03 -7.72
CA LEU A 573 10.98 33.24 -7.91
C LEU A 573 11.52 33.29 -9.34
N ALA A 574 10.65 33.45 -10.34
CA ALA A 574 11.04 33.62 -11.74
C ALA A 574 11.35 35.09 -12.04
N LEU A 575 12.15 35.32 -13.08
CA LEU A 575 12.49 36.66 -13.54
C LEU A 575 11.32 37.21 -14.37
N ILE A 576 10.54 38.11 -13.76
CA ILE A 576 9.49 38.87 -14.43
C ILE A 576 9.92 40.34 -14.43
N PRO A 577 10.30 40.94 -15.59
CA PRO A 577 10.86 42.29 -15.62
C PRO A 577 10.01 43.34 -14.91
N ALA A 578 8.68 43.32 -15.07
CA ALA A 578 7.74 44.22 -14.39
C ALA A 578 7.80 44.14 -12.85
N ARG A 579 8.19 42.98 -12.30
CA ARG A 579 8.13 42.66 -10.86
C ARG A 579 9.50 42.46 -10.21
N THR A 580 10.58 42.57 -10.99
CA THR A 580 11.94 42.31 -10.48
C THR A 580 12.44 43.43 -9.56
N ILE A 581 11.98 44.67 -9.75
CA ILE A 581 12.39 45.81 -8.91
C ILE A 581 12.05 45.59 -7.41
N PRO A 582 10.80 45.20 -7.02
CA PRO A 582 10.50 44.87 -5.63
C PRO A 582 11.08 43.51 -5.18
N PHE A 583 11.40 42.61 -6.12
CA PHE A 583 11.84 41.24 -5.85
C PHE A 583 13.21 40.96 -6.49
N VAL A 584 14.23 41.71 -6.06
CA VAL A 584 15.59 41.65 -6.65
C VAL A 584 16.20 40.24 -6.55
N TRP A 585 15.79 39.43 -5.57
CA TRP A 585 16.23 38.04 -5.45
C TRP A 585 15.80 37.16 -6.63
N ASN A 586 14.83 37.58 -7.47
CA ASN A 586 14.46 36.89 -8.70
C ASN A 586 15.66 36.74 -9.65
N LEU A 587 16.60 37.69 -9.62
CA LEU A 587 17.85 37.61 -10.38
C LEU A 587 18.75 36.45 -9.95
N LEU A 588 18.55 35.95 -8.72
CA LEU A 588 19.27 34.81 -8.19
C LEU A 588 18.48 33.51 -8.34
N THR A 589 17.18 33.55 -8.07
CA THR A 589 16.35 32.34 -8.00
C THR A 589 15.89 31.85 -9.37
N ALA A 590 15.75 32.73 -10.37
CA ALA A 590 15.15 32.38 -11.65
C ALA A 590 15.82 31.20 -12.37
N GLY A 591 17.15 31.09 -12.29
CA GLY A 591 17.87 29.98 -12.90
C GLY A 591 17.70 28.62 -12.21
N TYR A 592 17.24 28.58 -10.96
CA TYR A 592 17.00 27.32 -10.26
C TYR A 592 15.55 26.84 -10.36
N ILE A 593 14.70 27.62 -11.02
CA ILE A 593 13.27 27.34 -11.16
C ILE A 593 12.97 26.87 -12.57
N GLU A 594 12.54 25.62 -12.68
CA GLU A 594 12.10 25.03 -13.93
C GLU A 594 10.58 24.97 -13.95
N GLN A 595 9.94 25.54 -14.99
CA GLN A 595 8.49 25.51 -15.13
C GLN A 595 7.99 24.22 -15.80
N SER A 596 8.82 23.59 -16.63
CA SER A 596 8.46 22.41 -17.42
C SER A 596 9.13 21.13 -16.90
N VAL A 597 8.43 20.00 -17.05
CA VAL A 597 8.94 18.68 -16.66
C VAL A 597 10.16 18.30 -17.51
N TYR A 598 10.12 18.59 -18.81
CA TYR A 598 11.27 18.34 -19.68
C TYR A 598 12.46 19.22 -19.30
N GLY A 599 12.22 20.47 -18.92
CA GLY A 599 13.25 21.41 -18.45
C GLY A 599 13.96 20.88 -17.22
N VAL A 600 13.22 20.46 -16.18
CA VAL A 600 13.85 19.93 -14.96
C VAL A 600 14.63 18.64 -15.21
N VAL A 601 14.15 17.76 -16.10
CA VAL A 601 14.86 16.54 -16.47
C VAL A 601 16.17 16.87 -17.19
N VAL A 602 16.13 17.73 -18.22
CA VAL A 602 17.32 18.13 -18.98
C VAL A 602 18.33 18.85 -18.08
N SER A 603 17.86 19.78 -17.25
CA SER A 603 18.71 20.55 -16.32
C SER A 603 19.33 19.66 -15.25
N THR A 604 18.59 18.69 -14.72
CA THR A 604 19.10 17.74 -13.71
C THR A 604 20.12 16.78 -14.31
N LEU A 605 19.83 16.20 -15.48
CA LEU A 605 20.76 15.30 -16.16
C LEU A 605 22.02 16.05 -16.61
N GLY A 606 21.86 17.22 -17.21
CA GLY A 606 22.97 18.09 -17.62
C GLY A 606 23.88 18.45 -16.45
N LEU A 607 23.30 18.86 -15.32
CA LEU A 607 24.04 19.13 -14.08
C LEU A 607 24.80 17.90 -13.57
N LEU A 608 24.17 16.73 -13.53
CA LEU A 608 24.80 15.53 -12.97
C LEU A 608 25.91 14.98 -13.87
N PHE A 609 25.66 14.86 -15.18
CA PHE A 609 26.63 14.30 -16.12
C PHE A 609 27.80 15.26 -16.38
N ILE A 610 27.53 16.54 -16.62
CA ILE A 610 28.61 17.50 -16.89
C ILE A 610 29.29 17.90 -15.57
N GLY A 611 28.53 18.04 -14.48
CA GLY A 611 29.10 18.29 -13.15
C GLY A 611 30.02 17.18 -12.66
N LYS A 612 29.77 15.91 -13.00
CA LYS A 612 30.69 14.79 -12.74
C LYS A 612 32.08 15.00 -13.39
N LEU A 613 32.13 15.68 -14.53
CA LEU A 613 33.37 15.98 -15.25
C LEU A 613 34.05 17.26 -14.75
N LEU A 614 33.26 18.32 -14.52
CA LEU A 614 33.78 19.66 -14.17
C LEU A 614 34.13 19.80 -12.69
N GLU A 615 33.32 19.26 -11.77
CA GLU A 615 33.50 19.46 -10.33
C GLU A 615 34.84 18.93 -9.80
N PRO A 616 35.34 17.74 -10.20
CA PRO A 616 36.64 17.25 -9.74
C PRO A 616 37.82 18.13 -10.19
N VAL A 617 37.72 18.72 -11.39
CA VAL A 617 38.79 19.54 -12.00
C VAL A 617 38.80 20.96 -11.42
N TRP A 618 37.62 21.57 -11.26
CA TRP A 618 37.50 22.93 -10.73
C TRP A 618 37.54 22.99 -9.21
N GLY A 619 37.19 21.89 -8.54
CA GLY A 619 36.93 21.84 -7.11
C GLY A 619 35.54 22.39 -6.76
N SER A 620 34.90 21.79 -5.75
CA SER A 620 33.51 22.08 -5.37
C SER A 620 33.23 23.56 -5.06
N ARG A 621 34.22 24.31 -4.53
CA ARG A 621 34.06 25.75 -4.20
C ARG A 621 33.98 26.62 -5.45
N GLU A 622 34.87 26.42 -6.42
CA GLU A 622 34.87 27.22 -7.66
C GLU A 622 33.74 26.78 -8.58
N PHE A 623 33.38 25.49 -8.59
CA PHE A 623 32.19 25.01 -9.30
C PHE A 623 30.89 25.67 -8.81
N LEU A 624 30.71 25.81 -7.50
CA LEU A 624 29.53 26.52 -6.95
C LEU A 624 29.55 28.02 -7.25
N LYS A 625 30.73 28.66 -7.16
CA LYS A 625 30.89 30.09 -7.51
C LYS A 625 30.57 30.34 -8.99
N PHE A 626 31.02 29.46 -9.89
CA PHE A 626 30.70 29.52 -11.31
C PHE A 626 29.19 29.54 -11.53
N ILE A 627 28.47 28.55 -10.98
CA ILE A 627 27.01 28.44 -11.14
C ILE A 627 26.32 29.70 -10.61
N PHE A 628 26.71 30.17 -9.42
CA PHE A 628 26.12 31.36 -8.80
C PHE A 628 26.35 32.63 -9.65
N ILE A 629 27.59 32.90 -10.03
CA ILE A 629 27.98 34.13 -10.73
C ILE A 629 27.42 34.16 -12.14
N VAL A 630 27.52 33.06 -12.88
CA VAL A 630 26.97 32.95 -14.24
C VAL A 630 25.45 33.14 -14.19
N ASN A 631 24.75 32.41 -13.34
CA ASN A 631 23.29 32.55 -13.23
C ASN A 631 22.85 33.98 -12.91
N PHE A 632 23.50 34.63 -11.94
CA PHE A 632 23.17 35.99 -11.52
C PHE A 632 23.42 37.02 -12.63
N LEU A 633 24.61 36.98 -13.26
CA LEU A 633 24.94 37.90 -14.35
C LEU A 633 24.07 37.66 -15.59
N THR A 634 23.77 36.40 -15.91
CA THR A 634 22.88 36.05 -17.03
C THR A 634 21.48 36.60 -16.80
N SER A 635 20.98 36.51 -15.57
CA SER A 635 19.67 37.08 -15.19
C SER A 635 19.66 38.60 -15.29
N ILE A 636 20.73 39.30 -14.89
CA ILE A 636 20.86 40.76 -15.04
C ILE A 636 20.83 41.16 -16.52
N CYS A 637 21.67 40.54 -17.36
CA CYS A 637 21.71 40.86 -18.78
C CYS A 637 20.35 40.58 -19.45
N THR A 638 19.73 39.45 -19.12
CA THR A 638 18.40 39.09 -19.64
C THR A 638 17.33 40.10 -19.21
N PHE A 639 17.36 40.56 -17.96
CA PHE A 639 16.47 41.60 -17.45
C PHE A 639 16.62 42.93 -18.21
N ILE A 640 17.87 43.40 -18.38
CA ILE A 640 18.15 44.63 -19.14
C ILE A 640 17.69 44.50 -20.58
N THR A 641 17.96 43.36 -21.24
CA THR A 641 17.51 43.11 -22.61
C THR A 641 15.99 43.06 -22.72
N ALA A 642 15.29 42.45 -21.77
CA ALA A 642 13.84 42.41 -21.78
C ALA A 642 13.23 43.83 -21.65
N ILE A 643 13.80 44.68 -20.80
CA ILE A 643 13.40 46.09 -20.68
C ILE A 643 13.69 46.87 -21.97
N ALA A 644 14.89 46.71 -22.53
CA ALA A 644 15.27 47.38 -23.78
C ALA A 644 14.36 46.96 -24.95
N LEU A 645 14.07 45.66 -25.08
CA LEU A 645 13.16 45.13 -26.10
C LEU A 645 11.73 45.66 -25.90
N TYR A 646 11.26 45.80 -24.66
CA TYR A 646 9.98 46.46 -24.38
C TYR A 646 9.97 47.90 -24.89
N TYR A 647 10.99 48.72 -24.57
CA TYR A 647 11.04 50.11 -25.04
C TYR A 647 11.17 50.26 -26.56
N ILE A 648 11.82 49.30 -27.24
CA ILE A 648 11.99 49.32 -28.70
C ILE A 648 10.72 48.84 -29.41
N THR A 649 10.10 47.77 -28.93
CA THR A 649 8.99 47.10 -29.62
C THR A 649 7.62 47.51 -29.12
N MET A 650 7.55 48.19 -27.96
CA MET A 650 6.32 48.52 -27.21
C MET A 650 5.43 47.30 -26.92
N ASN A 651 6.00 46.09 -26.92
CA ASN A 651 5.27 44.85 -26.68
C ASN A 651 5.32 44.46 -25.20
N GLU A 652 4.17 44.53 -24.53
CA GLU A 652 4.02 44.24 -23.10
C GLU A 652 4.42 42.81 -22.70
N ASN A 653 4.44 41.87 -23.65
CA ASN A 653 4.86 40.49 -23.38
C ASN A 653 6.28 40.42 -22.80
N TYR A 654 7.19 41.30 -23.20
CA TYR A 654 8.55 41.33 -22.67
C TYR A 654 8.62 41.75 -21.19
N LEU A 655 7.59 42.45 -20.69
CA LEU A 655 7.56 42.94 -19.32
C LEU A 655 6.97 41.91 -18.34
N TYR A 656 6.00 41.12 -18.79
CA TYR A 656 5.20 40.23 -17.94
C TYR A 656 5.49 38.73 -18.11
N LEU A 657 6.24 38.32 -19.13
CA LEU A 657 6.58 36.92 -19.33
C LEU A 657 7.56 36.42 -18.23
N PRO A 658 7.26 35.32 -17.51
CA PRO A 658 8.16 34.76 -16.53
C PRO A 658 9.31 34.01 -17.20
N LEU A 659 10.52 34.57 -17.11
CA LEU A 659 11.76 33.97 -17.58
C LEU A 659 12.40 33.16 -16.45
N SER A 660 12.57 31.86 -16.64
CA SER A 660 13.20 30.97 -15.65
C SER A 660 13.83 29.75 -16.31
N GLY A 661 14.77 29.11 -15.63
CA GLY A 661 15.37 27.84 -16.06
C GLY A 661 16.89 27.83 -15.97
N PHE A 662 17.45 26.64 -15.78
CA PHE A 662 18.89 26.42 -15.55
C PHE A 662 19.71 26.43 -16.86
N HIS A 663 19.05 26.72 -17.98
CA HIS A 663 19.61 26.67 -19.33
C HIS A 663 20.83 27.57 -19.53
N GLY A 664 20.89 28.74 -18.91
CA GLY A 664 22.05 29.65 -19.00
C GLY A 664 23.31 29.08 -18.33
N VAL A 665 23.15 28.34 -17.23
CA VAL A 665 24.27 27.64 -16.58
C VAL A 665 24.65 26.39 -17.39
N LEU A 666 23.66 25.70 -17.96
CA LEU A 666 23.90 24.51 -18.80
C LEU A 666 24.69 24.86 -20.07
N SER A 667 24.37 25.98 -20.73
CA SER A 667 25.17 26.48 -21.85
C SER A 667 26.59 26.86 -21.40
N GLY A 668 26.71 27.42 -20.19
CA GLY A 668 27.99 27.65 -19.54
C GLY A 668 28.83 26.40 -19.27
N PHE A 669 28.19 25.28 -18.92
CA PHE A 669 28.89 24.00 -18.77
C PHE A 669 29.49 23.50 -20.08
N LEU A 670 28.87 23.76 -21.23
CA LEU A 670 29.47 23.45 -22.53
C LEU A 670 30.77 24.24 -22.77
N VAL A 671 30.81 25.50 -22.34
CA VAL A 671 32.03 26.33 -22.36
C VAL A 671 33.11 25.72 -21.44
N GLY A 672 32.71 25.22 -20.28
CA GLY A 672 33.60 24.50 -19.37
C GLY A 672 34.17 23.21 -19.96
N ILE A 673 33.36 22.43 -20.69
CA ILE A 673 33.83 21.23 -21.41
C ILE A 673 34.93 21.61 -22.40
N LYS A 674 34.73 22.69 -23.18
CA LYS A 674 35.77 23.18 -24.10
C LYS A 674 37.05 23.57 -23.37
N GLN A 675 36.97 24.19 -22.19
CA GLN A 675 38.14 24.60 -21.42
C GLN A 675 39.03 23.41 -20.98
N ILE A 676 38.40 22.30 -20.61
CA ILE A 676 39.11 21.14 -20.06
C ILE A 676 39.54 20.18 -21.18
N ILE A 677 38.66 19.91 -22.14
CA ILE A 677 38.90 18.90 -23.17
C ILE A 677 38.43 19.42 -24.53
N PRO A 678 39.17 20.30 -25.23
CA PRO A 678 38.73 20.90 -26.50
C PRO A 678 38.80 19.97 -27.73
N ASP A 679 39.66 18.96 -27.72
CA ASP A 679 39.94 18.10 -28.89
C ASP A 679 39.32 16.70 -28.81
N GLN A 680 38.57 16.39 -27.75
CA GLN A 680 37.91 15.09 -27.62
C GLN A 680 36.68 15.02 -28.54
N GLU A 681 36.59 13.91 -29.28
CA GLU A 681 35.44 13.62 -30.13
C GLU A 681 34.30 13.02 -29.30
N LEU A 682 33.09 13.52 -29.53
CA LEU A 682 31.91 12.91 -28.92
C LEU A 682 31.56 11.59 -29.64
N PRO A 683 31.31 10.50 -28.88
CA PRO A 683 31.15 9.15 -29.45
C PRO A 683 29.95 9.00 -30.39
N LEU A 684 28.96 9.88 -30.33
CA LEU A 684 27.74 9.82 -31.14
C LEU A 684 27.80 10.59 -32.46
N LEU A 685 28.63 11.63 -32.56
CA LEU A 685 28.57 12.60 -33.68
C LEU A 685 29.91 12.87 -34.36
N LYS A 686 31.05 12.31 -33.87
CA LYS A 686 32.41 12.63 -34.37
C LYS A 686 32.70 14.14 -34.45
N ILE A 687 32.02 14.94 -33.63
CA ILE A 687 32.23 16.39 -33.51
C ILE A 687 33.18 16.62 -32.35
N LYS A 688 34.19 17.48 -32.58
CA LYS A 688 35.10 17.94 -31.52
C LYS A 688 34.35 18.81 -30.51
N SER A 689 34.59 18.55 -29.24
CA SER A 689 34.01 19.28 -28.10
C SER A 689 34.20 20.81 -28.14
N LYS A 690 35.26 21.31 -28.79
CA LYS A 690 35.46 22.76 -29.01
C LYS A 690 34.31 23.47 -29.74
N TRP A 691 33.51 22.74 -30.50
CA TRP A 691 32.36 23.27 -31.25
C TRP A 691 31.04 23.20 -30.49
N LEU A 692 31.00 22.57 -29.31
CA LEU A 692 29.73 22.35 -28.60
C LEU A 692 28.99 23.64 -28.21
N PRO A 693 29.67 24.68 -27.68
CA PRO A 693 28.96 25.91 -27.30
C PRO A 693 28.38 26.64 -28.51
N SER A 694 29.11 26.71 -29.63
CA SER A 694 28.64 27.38 -30.85
C SER A 694 27.58 26.59 -31.60
N LEU A 695 27.70 25.26 -31.66
CA LEU A 695 26.67 24.39 -32.24
C LEU A 695 25.36 24.50 -31.45
N SER A 696 25.44 24.49 -30.11
CA SER A 696 24.26 24.70 -29.25
C SER A 696 23.63 26.06 -29.51
N LEU A 697 24.44 27.12 -29.62
CA LEU A 697 23.93 28.48 -29.86
C LEU A 697 23.28 28.61 -31.23
N LEU A 698 23.91 28.08 -32.29
CA LEU A 698 23.37 28.07 -33.64
C LEU A 698 22.07 27.29 -33.73
N LEU A 699 21.98 26.13 -33.06
CA LEU A 699 20.76 25.34 -33.00
C LEU A 699 19.64 26.11 -32.27
N SER A 700 19.95 26.80 -31.17
CA SER A 700 18.97 27.63 -30.46
C SER A 700 18.50 28.83 -31.28
N ILE A 701 19.40 29.49 -32.02
CA ILE A 701 19.06 30.56 -32.96
C ILE A 701 18.17 30.02 -34.08
N ALA A 702 18.52 28.87 -34.67
CA ALA A 702 17.71 28.23 -35.69
C ALA A 702 16.30 27.95 -35.16
N ILE A 703 16.15 27.23 -34.04
CA ILE A 703 14.85 26.88 -33.44
C ILE A 703 14.02 28.13 -33.09
N SER A 704 14.66 29.24 -32.74
CA SER A 704 13.98 30.50 -32.42
C SER A 704 13.18 31.09 -33.61
N PHE A 705 13.57 30.78 -34.86
CA PHE A 705 12.82 31.22 -36.04
C PHE A 705 11.50 30.46 -36.25
N TRP A 706 11.41 29.20 -35.80
CA TRP A 706 10.21 28.39 -35.96
C TRP A 706 9.22 28.49 -34.79
N THR A 707 9.69 28.91 -33.61
CA THR A 707 8.85 28.93 -32.39
C THR A 707 9.05 30.20 -31.59
N ALA A 708 8.00 31.03 -31.49
CA ALA A 708 8.01 32.28 -30.72
C ALA A 708 8.34 32.06 -29.23
N GLN A 709 7.98 30.90 -28.68
CA GLN A 709 8.31 30.52 -27.30
C GLN A 709 9.79 30.20 -27.09
N SER A 710 10.53 29.78 -28.12
CA SER A 710 11.96 29.49 -28.00
C SER A 710 12.81 30.75 -28.13
N ALA A 711 12.32 31.74 -28.88
CA ALA A 711 12.95 33.05 -29.04
C ALA A 711 13.11 33.80 -27.70
N THR A 712 12.24 33.55 -26.72
CA THR A 712 12.30 34.18 -25.40
C THR A 712 13.41 33.61 -24.50
N TYR A 713 13.85 32.36 -24.73
CA TYR A 713 14.98 31.76 -24.02
C TYR A 713 16.35 32.05 -24.66
N LEU A 714 16.34 32.61 -25.88
CA LEU A 714 17.55 32.90 -26.64
C LEU A 714 18.52 33.85 -25.90
N PRO A 715 18.07 34.96 -25.26
CA PRO A 715 18.96 35.81 -24.48
C PRO A 715 19.64 35.07 -23.32
N ILE A 716 18.92 34.18 -22.62
CA ILE A 716 19.46 33.40 -21.49
C ILE A 716 20.60 32.49 -21.97
N LEU A 717 20.46 31.86 -23.13
CA LEU A 717 21.48 30.99 -23.70
C LEU A 717 22.70 31.77 -24.22
N ILE A 718 22.48 32.89 -24.91
CA ILE A 718 23.54 33.78 -25.41
C ILE A 718 24.36 34.32 -24.24
N PHE A 719 23.70 34.96 -23.27
CA PHE A 719 24.38 35.55 -22.11
C PHE A 719 24.98 34.48 -21.22
N GLY A 720 24.34 33.33 -21.02
CA GLY A 720 24.90 32.19 -20.29
C GLY A 720 26.22 31.71 -20.88
N THR A 721 26.28 31.55 -22.21
CA THR A 721 27.49 31.14 -22.92
C THR A 721 28.58 32.21 -22.80
N TYR A 722 28.23 33.47 -23.03
CA TYR A 722 29.18 34.59 -23.04
C TYR A 722 29.75 34.90 -21.65
N LEU A 723 28.91 34.97 -20.62
CA LEU A 723 29.33 35.25 -19.24
C LEU A 723 30.14 34.09 -18.66
N SER A 724 29.84 32.86 -19.06
CA SER A 724 30.66 31.70 -18.70
C SER A 724 32.05 31.78 -19.30
N TRP A 725 32.18 32.21 -20.56
CA TRP A 725 33.49 32.44 -21.18
C TRP A 725 34.27 33.54 -20.46
N ILE A 726 33.65 34.69 -20.15
CA ILE A 726 34.30 35.76 -19.37
C ILE A 726 34.77 35.24 -18.01
N TYR A 727 33.90 34.52 -17.30
CA TYR A 727 34.23 34.01 -15.98
C TYR A 727 35.41 33.02 -16.03
N LEU A 728 35.37 32.05 -16.95
CA LEU A 728 36.42 31.04 -17.07
C LEU A 728 37.72 31.62 -17.62
N ARG A 729 37.65 32.64 -18.50
CA ARG A 729 38.84 33.28 -19.08
C ARG A 729 39.55 34.22 -18.10
N TYR A 730 38.83 34.92 -17.22
CA TYR A 730 39.43 35.99 -16.41
C TYR A 730 39.22 35.88 -14.88
N TRP A 731 38.14 35.24 -14.41
CA TRP A 731 37.75 35.30 -12.99
C TRP A 731 37.92 33.99 -12.21
N GLN A 732 37.87 32.84 -12.88
CA GLN A 732 38.01 31.53 -12.25
C GLN A 732 39.40 31.39 -11.60
N ARG A 733 39.47 30.92 -10.35
CA ARG A 733 40.76 30.60 -9.72
C ARG A 733 41.09 29.13 -9.95
N LYS A 734 42.22 28.84 -10.58
CA LYS A 734 42.68 27.45 -10.72
C LYS A 734 43.38 27.01 -9.42
N PRO A 735 42.95 25.92 -8.77
CA PRO A 735 43.50 25.49 -7.49
C PRO A 735 44.99 25.09 -7.57
N GLU A 736 45.45 24.63 -8.73
CA GLU A 736 46.82 24.16 -8.94
C GLU A 736 47.84 25.29 -9.17
N THR A 737 47.49 26.31 -9.95
CA THR A 737 48.44 27.35 -10.38
C THR A 737 48.28 28.67 -9.64
N LYS A 738 47.22 28.85 -8.83
CA LYS A 738 46.81 30.11 -8.18
C LYS A 738 46.59 31.31 -9.14
N LEU A 739 46.79 31.12 -10.44
CA LEU A 739 46.50 32.10 -11.48
C LEU A 739 44.98 32.24 -11.65
N LYS A 740 44.56 33.45 -12.02
CA LYS A 740 43.16 33.75 -12.36
C LYS A 740 42.95 33.58 -13.86
N GLY A 741 41.92 32.84 -14.23
CA GLY A 741 41.49 32.67 -15.60
C GLY A 741 42.25 31.62 -16.42
N ASP A 742 41.91 31.55 -17.70
CA ASP A 742 42.60 30.77 -18.71
C ASP A 742 43.07 31.71 -19.83
N PRO A 743 44.32 32.18 -19.78
CA PRO A 743 44.84 33.14 -20.73
C PRO A 743 45.21 32.53 -22.10
N SER A 744 45.03 31.21 -22.29
CA SER A 744 45.46 30.52 -23.51
C SER A 744 44.73 31.03 -24.76
N ASP A 745 45.50 31.19 -25.86
CA ASP A 745 44.96 31.60 -27.16
C ASP A 745 43.97 30.57 -27.72
N ASP A 746 44.16 29.29 -27.38
CA ASP A 746 43.23 28.20 -27.72
C ASP A 746 41.83 28.39 -27.09
N PHE A 747 41.71 29.16 -26.00
CA PHE A 747 40.46 29.49 -25.33
C PHE A 747 39.92 30.90 -25.67
N ALA A 748 40.43 31.51 -26.75
CA ALA A 748 39.90 32.78 -27.25
C ALA A 748 38.46 32.65 -27.75
N PHE A 749 37.67 33.73 -27.69
CA PHE A 749 36.24 33.70 -28.09
C PHE A 749 36.05 33.27 -29.55
N SER A 750 36.94 33.68 -30.45
CA SER A 750 36.89 33.31 -31.86
C SER A 750 37.15 31.84 -32.13
N THR A 751 37.88 31.13 -31.25
CA THR A 751 38.09 29.68 -31.39
C THR A 751 36.84 28.87 -31.06
N PHE A 752 35.76 29.49 -30.56
CA PHE A 752 34.46 28.83 -30.39
C PHE A 752 33.74 28.66 -31.73
N PHE A 753 34.12 29.43 -32.76
CA PHE A 753 33.46 29.44 -34.07
C PHE A 753 34.37 28.93 -35.20
N PRO A 754 33.81 28.24 -36.21
CA PRO A 754 34.55 27.75 -37.36
C PRO A 754 35.43 28.82 -38.00
N GLU A 755 36.52 28.39 -38.64
CA GLU A 755 37.54 29.31 -39.21
C GLU A 755 36.94 30.35 -40.17
N PHE A 756 35.88 29.98 -40.90
CA PHE A 756 35.19 30.88 -41.81
C PHE A 756 34.40 32.02 -41.12
N LEU A 757 34.07 31.90 -39.83
CA LEU A 757 33.37 32.95 -39.05
C LEU A 757 34.32 33.86 -38.27
N ARG A 758 35.60 33.47 -38.12
CA ARG A 758 36.59 34.25 -37.36
C ARG A 758 36.78 35.70 -37.85
N PRO A 759 36.82 36.00 -39.16
CA PRO A 759 36.99 37.37 -39.66
C PRO A 759 35.89 38.35 -39.21
N VAL A 760 34.69 37.84 -38.94
CA VAL A 760 33.53 38.64 -38.49
C VAL A 760 33.53 38.78 -36.95
N ILE A 761 34.04 37.77 -36.25
CA ILE A 761 33.95 37.67 -34.78
C ILE A 761 35.18 38.29 -34.10
N ASP A 762 36.36 38.22 -34.71
CA ASP A 762 37.61 38.79 -34.15
C ASP A 762 37.52 40.30 -33.87
N PRO A 763 36.94 41.15 -34.76
CA PRO A 763 36.73 42.57 -34.46
C PRO A 763 35.85 42.78 -33.23
N VAL A 764 34.75 42.03 -33.12
CA VAL A 764 33.82 42.10 -31.98
C VAL A 764 34.51 41.64 -30.69
N ALA A 765 35.23 40.51 -30.74
CA ALA A 765 35.97 39.98 -29.60
C ALA A 765 37.06 40.94 -29.11
N SER A 766 37.73 41.67 -30.02
CA SER A 766 38.76 42.66 -29.69
C SER A 766 38.19 43.91 -28.99
N ILE A 767 36.99 44.37 -29.36
CA ILE A 767 36.30 45.50 -28.72
C ILE A 767 35.99 45.16 -27.26
N PHE A 768 35.50 43.94 -27.01
CA PHE A 768 35.21 43.47 -25.66
C PHE A 768 36.47 43.26 -24.82
N HIS A 769 37.54 42.72 -25.42
CA HIS A 769 38.85 42.67 -24.77
C HIS A 769 39.29 44.07 -24.32
N ARG A 770 39.14 45.09 -25.18
CA ARG A 770 39.51 46.47 -24.86
C ARG A 770 38.60 47.12 -23.79
N MET A 771 37.30 46.83 -23.81
CA MET A 771 36.32 47.37 -22.86
C MET A 771 36.47 46.79 -21.44
N LEU A 772 36.84 45.51 -21.32
CA LEU A 772 37.01 44.82 -20.03
C LEU A 772 38.46 44.89 -19.50
N CYS A 773 39.47 44.92 -20.38
CA CYS A 773 40.90 44.92 -20.00
C CYS A 773 41.57 46.30 -20.00
N GLY A 774 40.95 47.35 -20.56
CA GLY A 774 41.53 48.71 -20.58
C GLY A 774 41.79 49.35 -19.20
N ARG A 775 41.48 48.64 -18.11
CA ARG A 775 41.75 49.05 -16.72
C ARG A 775 42.59 48.06 -15.90
N PHE A 776 42.95 46.89 -16.45
CA PHE A 776 43.67 45.84 -15.70
C PHE A 776 45.14 45.71 -16.07
N ASP A 777 45.60 46.28 -17.19
CA ASP A 777 47.02 46.27 -17.58
C ASP A 777 47.91 47.26 -16.80
N ALA A 778 47.41 47.87 -15.73
CA ALA A 778 48.12 48.90 -14.96
C ALA A 778 48.66 48.44 -13.59
N SER A 779 48.65 47.15 -13.23
CA SER A 779 49.07 46.75 -11.87
C SER A 779 49.76 45.39 -11.69
N SER A 780 50.50 44.89 -12.68
CA SER A 780 51.43 43.79 -12.44
C SER A 780 52.77 43.94 -13.17
N GLU A 781 53.51 45.01 -12.87
CA GLU A 781 54.97 44.93 -12.92
C GLU A 781 55.46 44.18 -11.67
N SER A 782 56.02 42.97 -11.85
CA SER A 782 57.32 42.60 -11.28
C SER A 782 57.71 41.14 -11.58
N GLN A 783 58.83 41.04 -12.30
CA GLN A 783 59.90 40.04 -12.17
C GLN A 783 59.67 38.60 -12.67
N GLY A 784 60.00 38.42 -13.95
CA GLY A 784 60.60 37.20 -14.50
C GLY A 784 61.53 37.58 -15.65
N TYR A 785 62.84 37.37 -15.48
CA TYR A 785 63.91 37.79 -16.39
C TYR A 785 63.64 37.47 -17.87
N THR A 786 63.62 38.51 -18.71
CA THR A 786 63.67 38.41 -20.16
C THR A 786 65.10 38.65 -20.65
N LEU A 787 65.67 37.64 -21.31
CA LEU A 787 66.85 37.78 -22.16
C LEU A 787 66.66 36.88 -23.38
N GLY A 788 66.39 37.51 -24.55
CA GLY A 788 66.25 36.85 -25.85
C GLY A 788 64.84 36.32 -26.14
N GLY A 789 64.10 37.02 -27.00
CA GLY A 789 62.75 36.65 -27.41
C GLY A 789 62.70 35.30 -28.13
N THR A 790 62.24 34.27 -27.43
CA THR A 790 61.46 33.13 -27.93
C THR A 790 61.10 32.26 -26.72
N THR A 791 59.81 32.19 -26.39
CA THR A 791 59.30 31.22 -25.41
C THR A 791 59.49 29.80 -25.98
N LEU A 792 60.29 28.97 -25.31
CA LEU A 792 60.40 27.55 -25.63
C LEU A 792 59.01 26.90 -25.57
N PRO A 793 58.62 26.07 -26.57
CA PRO A 793 57.31 25.43 -26.56
C PRO A 793 57.23 24.45 -25.39
N GLY A 794 56.44 24.80 -24.37
CA GLY A 794 56.24 23.98 -23.18
C GLY A 794 56.61 24.60 -21.82
N SER A 795 57.03 25.87 -21.77
CA SER A 795 57.29 26.57 -20.51
C SER A 795 56.04 27.09 -19.78
N ASP A 796 54.85 26.94 -20.36
CA ASP A 796 53.61 27.38 -19.72
C ASP A 796 53.16 26.35 -18.67
N PRO A 797 53.15 26.67 -17.37
CA PRO A 797 52.79 25.73 -16.30
C PRO A 797 51.38 25.13 -16.47
N ILE A 798 50.50 25.81 -17.23
CA ILE A 798 49.14 25.33 -17.54
C ILE A 798 49.17 24.23 -18.64
N GLU A 799 49.99 24.42 -19.68
CA GLU A 799 50.23 23.42 -20.74
C GLU A 799 50.87 22.15 -20.16
N ALA A 800 51.79 22.32 -19.19
CA ALA A 800 52.44 21.22 -18.47
C ALA A 800 51.47 20.42 -17.60
N SER A 801 50.53 21.09 -16.90
CA SER A 801 49.49 20.38 -16.11
C SER A 801 48.53 19.58 -17.03
N ARG A 802 48.10 20.16 -18.16
CA ARG A 802 47.27 19.44 -19.16
C ARG A 802 47.96 18.19 -19.71
N ARG A 803 49.28 18.21 -19.91
CA ARG A 803 50.03 17.01 -20.35
C ARG A 803 50.14 15.94 -19.25
N ARG A 804 50.31 16.34 -18.00
CA ARG A 804 50.31 15.40 -16.85
C ARG A 804 48.95 14.73 -16.68
N GLU A 805 47.86 15.48 -16.85
CA GLU A 805 46.51 14.92 -16.78
C GLU A 805 46.20 13.98 -17.95
N ARG A 806 46.64 14.32 -19.18
CA ARG A 806 46.59 13.40 -20.33
C ARG A 806 47.37 12.11 -20.07
N GLY A 807 48.56 12.22 -19.49
CA GLY A 807 49.39 11.05 -19.12
C GLY A 807 48.73 10.19 -18.05
N ALA A 808 48.14 10.79 -17.02
CA ALA A 808 47.46 10.08 -15.94
C ALA A 808 46.22 9.32 -16.44
N ARG A 809 45.40 9.93 -17.32
CA ARG A 809 44.22 9.25 -17.88
C ARG A 809 44.57 8.17 -18.90
N ALA A 810 45.60 8.38 -19.73
CA ALA A 810 46.09 7.33 -20.63
C ALA A 810 46.61 6.11 -19.86
N LEU A 811 47.21 6.31 -18.67
CA LEU A 811 47.60 5.23 -17.77
C LEU A 811 46.37 4.54 -17.15
N GLU A 812 45.37 5.30 -16.74
CA GLU A 812 44.12 4.78 -16.15
C GLU A 812 43.30 3.97 -17.15
N GLU A 813 43.22 4.41 -18.41
CA GLU A 813 42.59 3.67 -19.52
C GLU A 813 43.35 2.37 -19.83
N ARG A 814 44.69 2.38 -19.78
CA ARG A 814 45.51 1.16 -19.94
C ARG A 814 45.28 0.18 -18.79
N LEU A 815 45.23 0.65 -17.54
CA LEU A 815 44.95 -0.18 -16.36
C LEU A 815 43.51 -0.74 -16.38
N ALA A 816 42.54 0.03 -16.89
CA ALA A 816 41.17 -0.43 -17.06
C ALA A 816 41.07 -1.51 -18.15
N ALA A 817 41.79 -1.35 -19.26
CA ALA A 817 41.87 -2.34 -20.34
C ALA A 817 42.57 -3.64 -19.86
N GLU A 818 43.64 -3.54 -19.08
CA GLU A 818 44.30 -4.71 -18.46
C GLU A 818 43.37 -5.46 -17.48
N ARG A 819 42.59 -4.74 -16.67
CA ARG A 819 41.61 -5.36 -15.74
C ARG A 819 40.48 -6.09 -16.48
N LEU A 820 40.03 -5.57 -17.62
CA LEU A 820 39.04 -6.21 -18.48
C LEU A 820 39.61 -7.47 -19.17
N GLY A 821 40.87 -7.42 -19.61
CA GLY A 821 41.57 -8.59 -20.15
C GLY A 821 41.81 -9.70 -19.11
N ALA A 822 42.18 -9.32 -17.87
CA ALA A 822 42.35 -10.28 -16.78
C ALA A 822 41.03 -10.96 -16.38
N ALA A 823 39.91 -10.23 -16.40
CA ALA A 823 38.59 -10.81 -16.11
C ALA A 823 38.15 -11.84 -17.17
N GLN A 824 38.46 -11.61 -18.45
CA GLN A 824 38.15 -12.56 -19.54
C GLN A 824 39.04 -13.83 -19.48
N GLY A 825 40.32 -13.69 -19.12
CA GLY A 825 41.21 -14.84 -18.95
C GLY A 825 40.83 -15.76 -17.76
N THR A 826 40.11 -15.23 -16.77
CA THR A 826 39.66 -16.05 -15.62
C THR A 826 38.39 -16.86 -15.93
N GLU A 827 37.57 -16.43 -16.90
CA GLU A 827 36.39 -17.17 -17.36
C GLU A 827 36.73 -18.30 -18.34
N GLU A 828 37.79 -18.17 -19.15
CA GLU A 828 38.25 -19.26 -20.03
C GLU A 828 38.91 -20.41 -19.25
N SER A 829 39.72 -20.11 -18.22
CA SER A 829 40.34 -21.15 -17.37
C SER A 829 39.32 -21.98 -16.56
N GLY A 830 38.12 -21.45 -16.30
CA GLY A 830 37.08 -22.14 -15.55
C GLY A 830 36.24 -23.12 -16.39
N ARG A 831 36.27 -23.02 -17.72
CA ARG A 831 35.53 -23.91 -18.62
C ARG A 831 36.29 -25.21 -18.94
N ASP A 832 37.61 -25.17 -19.02
CA ASP A 832 38.44 -26.36 -19.31
C ASP A 832 38.53 -27.34 -18.13
N ALA A 833 38.25 -26.90 -16.90
CA ALA A 833 38.27 -27.76 -15.72
C ALA A 833 37.00 -28.62 -15.52
N THR A 834 35.91 -28.36 -16.28
CA THR A 834 34.63 -29.08 -16.14
C THR A 834 34.40 -30.19 -17.17
N GLU A 835 35.33 -30.41 -18.11
CA GLU A 835 35.25 -31.53 -19.09
C GLU A 835 36.13 -32.74 -18.74
N SER A 836 36.72 -32.80 -17.54
CA SER A 836 37.58 -33.93 -17.13
C SER A 836 37.37 -34.47 -15.69
N VAL A 837 36.12 -34.60 -15.24
CA VAL A 837 35.73 -35.48 -14.10
C VAL A 837 34.41 -36.17 -14.36
#